data_AF-A0A2W7CPU7-F1
#
_entry.id   AF-A0A2W7CPU7-F1
#
_cell.length_a   1.000
_cell.length_b   1.000
_cell.length_c   1.000
_cell.angle_alpha   90.00
_cell.angle_beta   90.00
_cell.angle_gamma   90.00
#
_symmetry.space_group_name_H-M   'P 1'
#
loop_
_entity.id
_entity.type
_entity.pdbx_description
1 polymer ?
#
loop_
_entity_poly.entity_id
_entity_poly.type
_entity_poly.pdbx_seq_one_letter_code
_entity_poly.pdbx_strand_id
1 'polypeptide(L)'
;MNGESGLSVSKPTSVLKKSIKVNFKDFSKALGKGLVDLGFGKWDSLAGDGVEALTALGLAANAEEIAWLLVYRSLLQAMKTLIDEKTELEPEKFDIKALQTNINQALETSSLTINKKFFEHPDKDSIVEVVKPTFMGWLKQCGLSEADAQAISDRLPIYFAGALHEEWGSHAKDYGALKEKLDTPFTQANERVQAWLRYATWLQKQVEEPMFLEAFSLKRVYVPLRAYYNRKLEGQKAEELEERLVGRKQSERVVVELEKELESWLSKAVKTDAIRLISGGPGSGKSSFAKMFAAKLAAKGTIPVLFIPLHHFEPSDDLIDAVGKFVQIDGILPHNPLAAEQRESRLLIIFDGLDELAMQGKIAEKTAQDFVREVQRKVERFNQQKTCLQVLISGRELVVQANETDFRKDGQILHVLPYFVPKQEQKRYVDAKKLLEPDQRQLWWQNYGAASGSGYAGLPTELDQGNLTEITAQPLLNYLVALSLRRGKLQFSEGTNLNAVYADLIKAIYERGWAEHQHTAIQGIEEKDFVHILEEIALAAWHGNGRTTTVGKIERHCNNNSTLKKLLNRFQAGFRDDSKANITRLMTAFYFRQSGHDQSGDKTFEFTHKSFGEYLTARRIVQEVQYIHHRLQNRGKDRYDNWDEHSALYQWALVCGASVMDEYLFNFVLDEMRLHYQQNPGDVAAWQQTLCNLIGFMLWHGMPMERLNPRPDFQTENKQARNAEEALLAVLNTCARLTQELSEIEWSSETSFGSWISRLQGQRVDATVFCLKCLSFLPLQNCLLAFKDFVNANLERANLRGAELFGANLEGASLQEANLEGANLQGANLRGAELFRAKLLGANLERANLEGASLTEANLEGASLEGASLEGASLEGANLRGTILEGKVQIASTEEADPE
;
A
#
# COMPACT_ATOMS: atom_id res chain seq x y z
N MET A 1 21.45 14.06 47.66
CA MET A 1 22.48 15.01 47.19
C MET A 1 23.77 14.23 46.99
N ASN A 2 23.94 13.62 45.81
CA ASN A 2 25.23 13.10 45.35
C ASN A 2 25.55 13.92 44.10
N GLY A 3 26.60 14.75 44.17
CA GLY A 3 27.05 15.52 43.01
C GLY A 3 27.62 14.56 41.98
N GLU A 4 26.91 14.34 40.87
CA GLU A 4 27.47 13.71 39.69
C GLU A 4 28.54 14.66 39.13
N SER A 5 29.81 14.28 39.27
CA SER A 5 30.94 15.01 38.71
C SER A 5 30.92 14.94 37.18
N GLY A 6 30.34 15.93 36.52
CA GLY A 6 30.43 16.13 35.08
C GLY A 6 31.65 16.96 34.68
N LEU A 7 32.21 16.73 33.51
CA LEU A 7 33.24 17.59 32.92
C LEU A 7 32.55 18.82 32.31
N SER A 8 32.78 20.00 32.89
CA SER A 8 32.38 21.26 32.26
C SER A 8 33.38 21.59 31.15
N VAL A 9 32.90 21.66 29.91
CA VAL A 9 33.69 21.88 28.71
C VAL A 9 33.28 23.22 28.12
N SER A 10 34.24 24.12 28.01
CA SER A 10 34.11 25.40 27.29
C SER A 10 34.95 25.38 26.03
N LYS A 11 34.49 26.08 24.97
CA LYS A 11 35.23 26.18 23.70
C LYS A 11 36.68 26.66 23.93
N PRO A 12 37.71 25.96 23.42
CA PRO A 12 39.11 26.30 23.69
C PRO A 12 39.56 27.57 22.96
N THR A 13 40.36 28.43 23.62
CA THR A 13 40.86 29.69 23.05
C THR A 13 41.77 29.53 21.82
N SER A 14 42.36 28.36 21.60
CA SER A 14 43.17 28.07 20.40
C SER A 14 42.34 27.83 19.14
N VAL A 15 41.08 27.39 19.29
CA VAL A 15 40.13 27.18 18.18
C VAL A 15 39.68 28.51 17.56
N LEU A 16 39.63 29.60 18.34
CA LEU A 16 39.28 30.96 17.88
C LEU A 16 40.24 31.52 16.80
N LYS A 17 41.48 31.03 16.71
CA LYS A 17 42.53 31.62 15.86
C LYS A 17 42.87 30.83 14.60
N LYS A 18 42.33 29.61 14.44
CA LYS A 18 42.64 28.75 13.29
C LYS A 18 41.39 28.51 12.45
N SER A 19 41.45 28.90 11.18
CA SER A 19 40.53 28.34 10.18
C SER A 19 40.87 26.85 10.03
N ILE A 20 39.96 25.98 10.45
CA ILE A 20 40.10 24.54 10.23
C ILE A 20 40.04 24.35 8.71
N LYS A 21 41.19 24.14 8.07
CA LYS A 21 41.28 23.84 6.63
C LYS A 21 40.81 22.41 6.38
N VAL A 22 39.51 22.17 6.52
CA VAL A 22 38.88 20.99 5.90
C VAL A 22 38.88 21.25 4.39
N ASN A 23 39.56 20.40 3.62
CA ASN A 23 39.66 20.58 2.17
C ASN A 23 38.38 20.09 1.46
N PHE A 24 37.31 20.89 1.54
CA PHE A 24 36.01 20.59 0.92
C PHE A 24 36.03 20.64 -0.63
N LYS A 25 37.16 20.94 -1.26
CA LYS A 25 37.33 20.77 -2.72
C LYS A 25 37.28 19.29 -3.15
N ASP A 26 37.56 18.38 -2.22
CA ASP A 26 37.38 16.94 -2.42
C ASP A 26 35.95 16.50 -2.04
N PHE A 27 35.23 17.26 -1.20
CA PHE A 27 33.79 17.10 -0.93
C PHE A 27 32.95 17.47 -2.15
N SER A 28 33.29 18.56 -2.86
CA SER A 28 32.66 18.91 -4.14
C SER A 28 33.00 17.91 -5.26
N LYS A 29 34.19 17.28 -5.26
CA LYS A 29 34.55 16.22 -6.22
C LYS A 29 33.85 14.88 -5.93
N ALA A 30 33.65 14.51 -4.67
CA ALA A 30 32.91 13.31 -4.25
C ALA A 30 31.39 13.43 -4.48
N LEU A 31 30.87 14.65 -4.62
CA LEU A 31 29.50 14.91 -5.06
C LEU A 31 29.35 14.87 -6.59
N GLY A 32 30.41 15.15 -7.36
CA GLY A 32 30.36 15.31 -8.82
C GLY A 32 30.71 14.09 -9.69
N LYS A 33 31.21 12.98 -9.13
CA LYS A 33 31.41 11.72 -9.86
C LYS A 33 31.05 10.53 -8.97
N GLY A 34 30.11 9.71 -9.42
CA GLY A 34 29.89 8.40 -8.80
C GLY A 34 31.16 7.56 -8.86
N LEU A 35 31.51 6.93 -7.73
CA LEU A 35 32.15 5.62 -7.62
C LEU A 35 32.41 5.28 -6.14
N VAL A 36 31.98 4.08 -5.77
CA VAL A 36 32.59 3.29 -4.70
C VAL A 36 34.05 3.04 -5.09
N ASP A 37 34.92 3.08 -4.08
CA ASP A 37 36.37 2.85 -4.15
C ASP A 37 37.16 3.82 -5.03
N LEU A 38 37.64 4.89 -4.40
CA LEU A 38 39.02 5.41 -4.50
C LEU A 38 39.14 6.75 -3.74
N GLY A 39 39.81 6.73 -2.58
CA GLY A 39 40.49 7.92 -2.04
C GLY A 39 39.92 8.53 -0.75
N PHE A 40 39.98 7.80 0.37
CA PHE A 40 39.77 8.30 1.74
C PHE A 40 40.81 9.37 2.20
N GLY A 41 41.91 9.54 1.49
CA GLY A 41 43.13 10.18 2.01
C GLY A 41 43.16 11.71 2.21
N LYS A 42 42.04 12.44 2.33
CA LYS A 42 42.09 13.90 2.64
C LYS A 42 41.11 14.44 3.68
N TRP A 43 40.07 13.68 4.07
CA TRP A 43 39.39 13.90 5.37
C TRP A 43 40.23 13.30 6.51
N ASP A 44 41.08 12.31 6.20
CA ASP A 44 42.12 11.76 7.09
C ASP A 44 43.14 12.79 7.58
N SER A 45 43.25 13.98 6.98
CA SER A 45 44.12 15.03 7.55
C SER A 45 43.57 15.66 8.84
N LEU A 46 42.31 15.38 9.19
CA LEU A 46 41.71 15.63 10.51
C LEU A 46 41.35 14.34 11.25
N ALA A 47 41.57 13.17 10.64
CA ALA A 47 41.40 11.84 11.20
C ALA A 47 42.72 11.02 11.15
N GLY A 48 43.85 11.70 11.28
CA GLY A 48 45.03 11.09 11.91
C GLY A 48 44.73 10.83 13.38
N ASP A 49 45.54 9.98 14.03
CA ASP A 49 45.45 9.64 15.47
C ASP A 49 44.92 10.83 16.26
N GLY A 50 44.00 10.65 17.24
CA GLY A 50 43.41 11.78 17.99
C GLY A 50 44.40 12.88 18.40
N VAL A 51 45.67 12.53 18.64
CA VAL A 51 46.81 13.42 18.88
C VAL A 51 47.19 14.33 17.67
N GLU A 52 47.20 13.82 16.44
CA GLU A 52 47.44 14.57 15.19
C GLU A 52 46.30 15.55 14.87
N ALA A 53 45.04 15.14 15.08
CA ALA A 53 43.88 16.02 14.92
C ALA A 53 43.90 17.17 15.96
N LEU A 54 44.25 16.87 17.21
CA LEU A 54 44.44 17.87 18.25
C LEU A 54 45.59 18.84 17.89
N THR A 55 46.73 18.34 17.41
CA THR A 55 47.85 19.21 16.99
C THR A 55 47.50 20.08 15.77
N ALA A 56 46.76 19.55 14.79
CA ALA A 56 46.26 20.33 13.66
C ALA A 56 45.35 21.50 14.13
N LEU A 57 44.47 21.23 15.09
CA LEU A 57 43.57 22.21 15.71
C LEU A 57 44.26 23.11 16.75
N GLY A 58 45.49 22.81 17.15
CA GLY A 58 46.20 23.54 18.21
C GLY A 58 45.64 23.29 19.60
N LEU A 59 45.04 22.13 19.81
CA LEU A 59 44.48 21.64 21.05
C LEU A 59 45.51 20.78 21.80
N ALA A 60 45.49 20.83 23.13
CA ALA A 60 46.21 19.94 24.02
C ALA A 60 45.43 18.63 24.24
N ALA A 61 46.14 17.53 24.57
CA ALA A 61 45.54 16.23 24.88
C ALA A 61 44.87 16.17 26.28
N ASN A 62 44.22 17.26 26.71
CA ASN A 62 43.44 17.30 27.93
C ASN A 62 41.99 16.85 27.66
N ALA A 63 41.31 16.34 28.69
CA ALA A 63 39.99 15.75 28.54
C ALA A 63 38.90 16.74 28.09
N GLU A 64 39.03 18.03 28.41
CA GLU A 64 38.07 19.07 28.01
C GLU A 64 38.14 19.36 26.51
N GLU A 65 39.35 19.47 25.94
CA GLU A 65 39.54 19.75 24.52
C GLU A 65 39.20 18.53 23.65
N ILE A 66 39.46 17.31 24.15
CA ILE A 66 39.05 16.05 23.51
C ILE A 66 37.53 15.90 23.51
N ALA A 67 36.86 16.28 24.61
CA ALA A 67 35.41 16.33 24.70
C ALA A 67 34.79 17.31 23.69
N TRP A 68 35.40 18.50 23.54
CA TRP A 68 34.98 19.46 22.51
C TRP A 68 35.13 18.89 21.10
N LEU A 69 36.24 18.20 20.82
CA LEU A 69 36.50 17.58 19.52
C LEU A 69 35.41 16.55 19.14
N LEU A 70 35.03 15.69 20.09
CA LEU A 70 33.96 14.70 19.91
C LEU A 70 32.66 15.36 19.46
N VAL A 71 32.21 16.38 20.21
CA VAL A 71 30.95 17.07 19.94
C VAL A 71 30.99 17.82 18.61
N TYR A 72 32.10 18.50 18.33
CA TYR A 72 32.26 19.25 17.08
C TYR A 72 32.26 18.33 15.85
N ARG A 73 32.99 17.20 15.89
CA ARG A 73 32.97 16.20 14.81
C ARG A 73 31.57 15.62 14.59
N SER A 74 30.89 15.29 15.69
CA SER A 74 29.53 14.74 15.65
C SER A 74 28.51 15.71 15.05
N LEU A 75 28.58 17.00 15.41
CA LEU A 75 27.74 18.06 14.82
C LEU A 75 27.98 18.21 13.32
N LEU A 76 29.25 18.25 12.89
CA LEU A 76 29.61 18.35 11.47
C LEU A 76 29.13 17.14 10.67
N GLN A 77 29.30 15.93 11.21
CA GLN A 77 28.84 14.71 10.57
C GLN A 77 27.31 14.69 10.46
N ALA A 78 26.60 15.08 11.52
CA ALA A 78 25.13 15.18 11.51
C ALA A 78 24.60 16.15 10.45
N MET A 79 25.14 17.38 10.39
CA MET A 79 24.75 18.36 9.38
C MET A 79 25.08 17.88 7.97
N LYS A 80 26.24 17.25 7.77
CA LYS A 80 26.63 16.67 6.48
C LYS A 80 25.62 15.62 6.03
N THR A 81 25.26 14.67 6.91
CA THR A 81 24.26 13.64 6.56
C THR A 81 22.91 14.28 6.20
N LEU A 82 22.47 15.28 6.94
CA LEU A 82 21.22 16.01 6.65
C LEU A 82 21.23 16.74 5.30
N ILE A 83 22.38 17.30 4.91
CA ILE A 83 22.56 17.94 3.59
C ILE A 83 22.58 16.88 2.49
N ASP A 84 23.33 15.78 2.69
CA ASP A 84 23.50 14.71 1.70
C ASP A 84 22.16 14.01 1.36
N GLU A 85 21.21 14.00 2.31
CA GLU A 85 19.87 13.47 2.10
C GLU A 85 18.98 14.35 1.19
N LYS A 86 19.30 15.64 0.99
CA LYS A 86 18.55 16.54 0.10
C LYS A 86 19.32 16.80 -1.20
N THR A 87 18.97 16.05 -2.24
CA THR A 87 19.69 15.99 -3.54
C THR A 87 19.52 17.20 -4.47
N GLU A 88 18.65 18.17 -4.17
CA GLU A 88 18.41 19.38 -4.98
C GLU A 88 19.38 20.53 -4.66
N LEU A 89 20.30 20.29 -3.73
CA LEU A 89 21.28 21.25 -3.26
C LEU A 89 22.52 21.24 -4.18
N GLU A 90 22.66 22.28 -5.02
CA GLU A 90 23.83 22.44 -5.92
C GLU A 90 25.11 22.70 -5.12
N PRO A 91 26.09 21.76 -5.12
CA PRO A 91 27.31 21.83 -4.30
C PRO A 91 28.14 23.11 -4.51
N GLU A 92 28.02 23.71 -5.68
CA GLU A 92 28.79 24.86 -6.14
C GLU A 92 28.30 26.20 -5.55
N LYS A 93 27.09 26.26 -4.98
CA LYS A 93 26.49 27.45 -4.37
C LYS A 93 26.74 27.59 -2.86
N PHE A 94 27.43 26.63 -2.22
CA PHE A 94 27.59 26.61 -0.76
C PHE A 94 28.81 27.40 -0.25
N ASP A 95 28.58 28.47 0.52
CA ASP A 95 29.62 29.07 1.37
C ASP A 95 29.74 28.31 2.71
N ILE A 96 30.48 27.21 2.67
CA ILE A 96 30.74 26.36 3.84
C ILE A 96 31.59 27.09 4.89
N LYS A 97 32.43 28.05 4.47
CA LYS A 97 33.26 28.84 5.40
C LYS A 97 32.39 29.78 6.23
N ALA A 98 31.37 30.38 5.62
CA ALA A 98 30.38 31.17 6.36
C ALA A 98 29.63 30.33 7.39
N LEU A 99 29.18 29.11 7.03
CA LEU A 99 28.53 28.19 7.98
C LEU A 99 29.41 27.90 9.19
N GLN A 100 30.67 27.51 8.95
CA GLN A 100 31.63 27.24 10.03
C GLN A 100 31.85 28.45 10.93
N THR A 101 32.01 29.64 10.35
CA THR A 101 32.20 30.88 11.12
C THR A 101 31.00 31.15 12.03
N ASN A 102 29.79 31.04 11.49
CA ASN A 102 28.57 31.33 12.24
C ASN A 102 28.30 30.28 13.33
N ILE A 103 28.53 28.99 13.06
CA ILE A 103 28.39 27.93 14.07
C ILE A 103 29.40 28.14 15.19
N ASN A 104 30.65 28.46 14.83
CA ASN A 104 31.69 28.73 15.82
C ASN A 104 31.32 29.92 16.70
N GLN A 105 30.74 30.97 16.15
CA GLN A 105 30.27 32.14 16.89
C GLN A 105 29.06 31.80 17.79
N ALA A 106 28.11 31.00 17.31
CA ALA A 106 26.98 30.55 18.11
C ALA A 106 27.44 29.74 19.34
N LEU A 107 28.40 28.84 19.13
CA LEU A 107 28.98 27.98 20.14
C LEU A 107 29.85 28.70 21.19
N GLU A 108 30.31 29.93 20.95
CA GLU A 108 31.15 30.71 21.90
C GLU A 108 30.45 31.08 23.20
N THR A 109 29.11 31.15 23.18
CA THR A 109 28.30 31.52 24.34
C THR A 109 27.78 30.31 25.13
N SER A 110 28.08 29.09 24.66
CA SER A 110 27.54 27.85 25.23
C SER A 110 28.53 27.19 26.19
N SER A 111 28.05 26.78 27.37
CA SER A 111 28.78 25.92 28.30
C SER A 111 28.19 24.51 28.24
N LEU A 112 29.01 23.51 27.91
CA LEU A 112 28.58 22.12 27.83
C LEU A 112 29.04 21.35 29.06
N THR A 113 28.20 20.49 29.64
CA THR A 113 28.64 19.55 30.69
C THR A 113 28.54 18.12 30.18
N ILE A 114 29.67 17.46 29.93
CA ILE A 114 29.69 16.06 29.52
C ILE A 114 29.67 15.17 30.76
N ASN A 115 28.58 14.42 30.91
CA ASN A 115 28.38 13.43 31.96
C ASN A 115 27.61 12.21 31.40
N LYS A 116 27.26 11.24 32.25
CA LYS A 116 26.50 10.07 31.81
C LYS A 116 25.15 10.43 31.17
N LYS A 117 24.44 11.43 31.70
CA LYS A 117 23.14 11.89 31.16
C LYS A 117 23.27 12.51 29.77
N PHE A 118 24.39 13.18 29.49
CA PHE A 118 24.68 13.69 28.15
C PHE A 118 24.76 12.56 27.11
N PHE A 119 25.38 11.43 27.44
CA PHE A 119 25.41 10.27 26.54
C PHE A 119 24.07 9.51 26.48
N GLU A 120 23.20 9.62 27.48
CA GLU A 120 21.85 9.04 27.44
C GLU A 120 20.89 9.85 26.57
N HIS A 121 21.00 11.19 26.58
CA HIS A 121 20.15 12.09 25.79
C HIS A 121 20.93 13.27 25.17
N PRO A 122 21.86 13.01 24.24
CA PRO A 122 22.65 14.07 23.60
C PRO A 122 21.78 14.97 22.69
N ASP A 123 20.63 14.48 22.25
CA ASP A 123 19.62 15.21 21.49
C ASP A 123 18.94 16.34 22.29
N LYS A 124 18.93 16.27 23.63
CA LYS A 124 18.28 17.26 24.50
C LYS A 124 19.23 18.33 25.02
N ASP A 125 20.50 18.28 24.62
CA ASP A 125 21.49 19.23 25.09
C ASP A 125 21.29 20.61 24.43
N SER A 126 21.51 21.66 25.22
CA SER A 126 21.45 23.06 24.79
C SER A 126 22.33 23.40 23.58
N ILE A 127 23.42 22.66 23.36
CA ILE A 127 24.36 22.94 22.27
C ILE A 127 23.72 22.81 20.89
N VAL A 128 22.78 21.87 20.71
CA VAL A 128 22.10 21.70 19.43
C VAL A 128 21.09 22.82 19.21
N GLU A 129 20.36 23.22 20.23
CA GLU A 129 19.39 24.32 20.17
C GLU A 129 20.05 25.67 19.80
N VAL A 130 21.32 25.87 20.20
CA VAL A 130 22.11 27.05 19.79
C VAL A 130 22.53 27.00 18.31
N VAL A 131 22.79 25.81 17.78
CA VAL A 131 23.26 25.63 16.39
C VAL A 131 22.11 25.64 15.39
N LYS A 132 20.92 25.15 15.77
CA LYS A 132 19.75 25.02 14.88
C LYS A 132 19.37 26.31 14.11
N PRO A 133 19.25 27.49 14.73
CA PRO A 133 18.89 28.73 14.01
C PRO A 133 19.95 29.13 12.99
N THR A 134 21.22 28.95 13.34
CA THR A 134 22.36 29.26 12.46
C THR A 134 22.37 28.33 11.24
N PHE A 135 22.17 27.04 11.47
CA PHE A 135 22.10 26.04 10.40
C PHE A 135 20.90 26.27 9.48
N MET A 136 19.72 26.56 10.03
CA MET A 136 18.53 26.93 9.27
C MET A 136 18.76 28.19 8.43
N GLY A 137 19.35 29.25 9.02
CA GLY A 137 19.64 30.49 8.31
C GLY A 137 20.58 30.27 7.11
N TRP A 138 21.58 29.40 7.27
CA TRP A 138 22.45 29.01 6.18
C TRP A 138 21.71 28.22 5.10
N LEU A 139 20.87 27.24 5.46
CA LEU A 139 20.05 26.49 4.51
C LEU A 139 19.16 27.42 3.66
N LYS A 140 18.58 28.48 4.25
CA LYS A 140 17.81 29.50 3.50
C LYS A 140 18.69 30.28 2.52
N GLN A 141 19.91 30.64 2.90
CA GLN A 141 20.87 31.30 1.99
C GLN A 141 21.22 30.42 0.79
N CYS A 142 21.14 29.10 0.96
CA CYS A 142 21.34 28.13 -0.11
C CYS A 142 20.16 27.96 -1.06
N GLY A 143 19.06 28.69 -0.86
CA GLY A 143 17.89 28.68 -1.74
C GLY A 143 16.78 27.71 -1.32
N LEU A 144 16.87 27.07 -0.15
CA LEU A 144 15.78 26.27 0.39
C LEU A 144 14.62 27.15 0.85
N SER A 145 13.39 26.63 0.71
CA SER A 145 12.21 27.27 1.31
C SER A 145 12.34 27.34 2.83
N GLU A 146 11.65 28.28 3.46
CA GLU A 146 11.65 28.41 4.92
C GLU A 146 11.16 27.12 5.61
N ALA A 147 10.15 26.46 5.05
CA ALA A 147 9.64 25.20 5.57
C ALA A 147 10.65 24.05 5.44
N ASP A 148 11.32 23.93 4.30
CA ASP A 148 12.33 22.87 4.10
C ASP A 148 13.56 23.10 4.99
N ALA A 149 14.03 24.34 5.10
CA ALA A 149 15.16 24.69 5.98
C ALA A 149 14.83 24.41 7.45
N GLN A 150 13.61 24.75 7.89
CA GLN A 150 13.12 24.43 9.24
C GLN A 150 13.06 22.91 9.45
N ALA A 151 12.47 22.18 8.51
CA ALA A 151 12.30 20.74 8.59
C ALA A 151 13.64 19.99 8.69
N ILE A 152 14.64 20.39 7.90
CA ILE A 152 16.00 19.82 7.96
C ILE A 152 16.66 20.17 9.29
N SER A 153 16.60 21.44 9.72
CA SER A 153 17.24 21.88 10.96
C SER A 153 16.65 21.20 12.21
N ASP A 154 15.35 20.96 12.23
CA ASP A 154 14.69 20.32 13.36
C ASP A 154 15.05 18.85 13.58
N ARG A 155 15.64 18.21 12.57
CA ARG A 155 16.13 16.82 12.65
C ARG A 155 17.56 16.74 13.20
N LEU A 156 18.28 17.86 13.25
CA LEU A 156 19.66 17.95 13.75
C LEU A 156 19.89 17.30 15.12
N PRO A 157 19.01 17.43 16.13
CA PRO A 157 19.23 16.80 17.44
C PRO A 157 19.41 15.29 17.42
N ILE A 158 18.54 14.58 16.71
CA ILE A 158 18.60 13.11 16.61
C ILE A 158 19.77 12.66 15.73
N TYR A 159 20.08 13.41 14.67
CA TYR A 159 21.24 13.15 13.82
C TYR A 159 22.56 13.37 14.57
N PHE A 160 22.62 14.40 15.42
CA PHE A 160 23.75 14.64 16.31
C PHE A 160 23.92 13.50 17.31
N ALA A 161 22.84 13.05 17.96
CA ALA A 161 22.87 11.91 18.86
C ALA A 161 23.42 10.65 18.18
N GLY A 162 22.93 10.33 16.97
CA GLY A 162 23.40 9.19 16.19
C GLY A 162 24.89 9.31 15.83
N ALA A 163 25.30 10.46 15.30
CA ALA A 163 26.69 10.72 14.93
C ALA A 163 27.64 10.66 16.14
N LEU A 164 27.18 11.14 17.31
CA LEU A 164 27.96 11.11 18.55
C LEU A 164 28.21 9.70 19.05
N HIS A 165 27.18 8.85 19.02
CA HIS A 165 27.34 7.45 19.39
C HIS A 165 28.22 6.66 18.42
N GLU A 166 28.12 6.96 17.13
CA GLU A 166 28.96 6.36 16.08
C GLU A 166 30.43 6.77 16.26
N GLU A 167 30.71 8.07 16.42
CA GLU A 167 32.05 8.60 16.65
C GLU A 167 32.65 8.04 17.95
N TRP A 168 31.88 7.98 19.04
CA TRP A 168 32.31 7.43 20.32
C TRP A 168 32.64 5.92 20.26
N GLY A 169 31.90 5.17 19.45
CA GLY A 169 32.05 3.73 19.26
C GLY A 169 33.18 3.36 18.30
N SER A 170 33.14 3.90 17.08
CA SER A 170 34.04 3.56 15.98
C SER A 170 35.44 4.16 16.16
N HIS A 171 35.54 5.35 16.76
CA HIS A 171 36.80 6.05 17.02
C HIS A 171 37.16 6.03 18.51
N ALA A 172 36.79 4.93 19.19
CA ALA A 172 36.97 4.73 20.62
C ALA A 172 38.39 5.02 21.16
N LYS A 173 39.44 4.83 20.34
CA LYS A 173 40.85 5.04 20.69
C LYS A 173 41.24 6.51 20.76
N ASP A 174 40.62 7.36 19.94
CA ASP A 174 40.92 8.80 19.87
C ASP A 174 40.47 9.56 21.13
N TYR A 175 39.53 8.99 21.88
CA TYR A 175 38.91 9.57 23.07
C TYR A 175 39.37 8.93 24.39
N GLY A 176 40.49 8.21 24.39
CA GLY A 176 40.99 7.44 25.55
C GLY A 176 41.11 8.27 26.85
N ALA A 177 41.68 9.47 26.78
CA ALA A 177 41.83 10.35 27.95
C ALA A 177 40.50 10.87 28.51
N LEU A 178 39.45 10.93 27.68
CA LEU A 178 38.10 11.28 28.11
C LEU A 178 37.39 10.07 28.73
N LYS A 179 37.60 8.87 28.16
CA LYS A 179 37.11 7.60 28.72
C LYS A 179 37.67 7.32 30.10
N GLU A 180 38.98 7.45 30.30
CA GLU A 180 39.62 7.26 31.61
C GLU A 180 39.06 8.19 32.69
N LYS A 181 38.59 9.39 32.30
CA LYS A 181 38.06 10.41 33.21
C LYS A 181 36.55 10.26 33.47
N LEU A 182 35.83 9.56 32.59
CA LEU A 182 34.39 9.28 32.69
C LEU A 182 34.08 7.86 33.18
N ASP A 183 35.07 6.94 33.19
CA ASP A 183 34.86 5.54 33.53
C ASP A 183 34.89 5.23 35.04
N THR A 184 33.76 4.69 35.49
CA THR A 184 33.76 3.49 36.35
C THR A 184 33.67 2.26 35.42
N PRO A 185 34.43 1.18 35.70
CA PRO A 185 34.80 0.15 34.72
C PRO A 185 33.62 -0.50 33.98
N PHE A 186 33.80 -0.71 32.67
CA PHE A 186 32.91 -1.47 31.80
C PHE A 186 32.75 -2.93 32.30
N THR A 187 31.65 -3.21 32.98
CA THR A 187 31.12 -4.57 33.08
C THR A 187 30.29 -4.85 31.81
N GLN A 188 30.16 -6.11 31.38
CA GLN A 188 29.30 -6.51 30.26
C GLN A 188 27.86 -5.94 30.35
N ALA A 189 27.37 -5.70 31.58
CA ALA A 189 26.07 -5.08 31.81
C ALA A 189 25.99 -3.61 31.32
N ASN A 190 27.09 -2.85 31.41
CA ASN A 190 27.12 -1.45 30.97
C ASN A 190 27.21 -1.36 29.43
N GLU A 191 27.97 -2.25 28.79
CA GLU A 191 28.04 -2.36 27.32
C GLU A 191 26.67 -2.70 26.72
N ARG A 192 25.91 -3.58 27.38
CA ARG A 192 24.56 -3.95 26.99
C ARG A 192 23.57 -2.78 27.06
N VAL A 193 23.62 -1.98 28.13
CA VAL A 193 22.80 -0.76 28.25
C VAL A 193 23.14 0.25 27.15
N GLN A 194 24.44 0.44 26.87
CA GLN A 194 24.89 1.32 25.79
C GLN A 194 24.47 0.82 24.40
N ALA A 195 24.47 -0.49 24.16
CA ALA A 195 23.97 -1.05 22.90
C ALA A 195 22.48 -0.75 22.68
N TRP A 196 21.65 -0.88 23.72
CA TRP A 196 20.23 -0.53 23.63
C TRP A 196 19.98 0.96 23.48
N LEU A 197 20.78 1.82 24.11
CA LEU A 197 20.71 3.27 23.88
C LEU A 197 21.03 3.62 22.41
N ARG A 198 22.11 3.03 21.86
CA ARG A 198 22.45 3.21 20.43
C ARG A 198 21.34 2.73 19.51
N TYR A 199 20.77 1.56 19.80
CA TYR A 199 19.65 1.03 19.03
C TYR A 199 18.39 1.91 19.15
N ALA A 200 18.10 2.47 20.32
CA ALA A 200 17.02 3.42 20.51
C ALA A 200 17.22 4.71 19.70
N THR A 201 18.44 5.27 19.69
CA THR A 201 18.79 6.43 18.86
C THR A 201 18.69 6.10 17.36
N TRP A 202 19.10 4.90 16.95
CA TRP A 202 18.91 4.44 15.58
C TRP A 202 17.42 4.37 15.20
N LEU A 203 16.56 3.84 16.07
CA LEU A 203 15.10 3.83 15.84
C LEU A 203 14.51 5.25 15.77
N GLN A 204 15.02 6.19 16.58
CA GLN A 204 14.61 7.60 16.49
C GLN A 204 15.03 8.22 15.17
N LYS A 205 16.27 7.96 14.71
CA LYS A 205 16.74 8.42 13.40
C LYS A 205 15.86 7.88 12.27
N GLN A 206 15.48 6.60 12.34
CA GLN A 206 14.61 5.94 11.36
C GLN A 206 13.22 6.59 11.18
N VAL A 207 12.66 7.22 12.22
CA VAL A 207 11.38 7.97 12.11
C VAL A 207 11.56 9.44 11.76
N GLU A 208 12.78 9.95 11.92
CA GLU A 208 13.19 11.29 11.51
C GLU A 208 13.80 11.33 10.10
N GLU A 209 13.98 10.21 9.42
CA GLU A 209 14.40 10.19 8.01
C GLU A 209 13.36 10.91 7.12
N PRO A 210 13.80 11.51 6.00
CA PRO A 210 12.92 12.28 5.13
C PRO A 210 11.83 11.38 4.56
N MET A 211 10.59 11.87 4.54
CA MET A 211 9.48 11.14 3.94
C MET A 211 9.56 11.25 2.41
N PHE A 212 10.08 10.21 1.77
CA PHE A 212 10.31 10.16 0.32
C PHE A 212 11.23 11.30 -0.18
N LEU A 213 10.67 12.33 -0.84
CA LEU A 213 11.42 13.50 -1.34
C LEU A 213 11.19 14.77 -0.51
N GLU A 214 10.33 14.70 0.49
CA GLU A 214 10.03 15.83 1.36
C GLU A 214 11.22 16.11 2.28
N ALA A 215 11.40 17.38 2.69
CA ALA A 215 12.44 17.74 3.66
C ALA A 215 12.09 17.31 5.09
N PHE A 216 10.79 17.11 5.37
CA PHE A 216 10.28 16.68 6.65
C PHE A 216 10.16 15.16 6.77
N SER A 217 10.11 14.69 8.02
CA SER A 217 10.02 13.27 8.36
C SER A 217 8.58 12.78 8.52
N LEU A 218 8.41 11.45 8.46
CA LEU A 218 7.12 10.80 8.73
C LEU A 218 6.52 11.27 10.07
N LYS A 219 7.38 11.44 11.09
CA LYS A 219 6.98 11.89 12.42
C LYS A 219 6.24 13.23 12.44
N ARG A 220 6.51 14.14 11.48
CA ARG A 220 5.82 15.44 11.39
C ARG A 220 4.38 15.35 10.91
N VAL A 221 4.09 14.40 10.04
CA VAL A 221 2.77 14.25 9.41
C VAL A 221 1.99 13.04 9.93
N TYR A 222 2.59 12.30 10.87
CA TYR A 222 1.98 11.12 11.46
C TYR A 222 0.74 11.49 12.27
N VAL A 223 -0.34 10.73 12.04
CA VAL A 223 -1.57 10.80 12.83
C VAL A 223 -1.79 9.46 13.52
N PRO A 224 -2.08 9.44 14.85
CA PRO A 224 -2.29 8.20 15.58
C PRO A 224 -3.42 7.35 14.99
N LEU A 225 -3.16 6.06 14.76
CA LEU A 225 -4.14 5.16 14.16
C LEU A 225 -5.23 4.74 15.15
N ARG A 226 -6.42 4.53 14.61
CA ARG A 226 -7.54 3.88 15.27
C ARG A 226 -7.64 2.44 14.78
N ALA A 227 -8.18 1.57 15.60
CA ALA A 227 -8.41 0.18 15.24
C ALA A 227 -9.73 -0.32 15.84
N TYR A 228 -10.19 -1.48 15.39
CA TYR A 228 -11.24 -2.22 16.07
C TYR A 228 -10.81 -3.67 16.31
N TYR A 229 -11.42 -4.30 17.30
CA TYR A 229 -11.36 -5.75 17.48
C TYR A 229 -12.77 -6.33 17.53
N ASN A 230 -12.89 -7.60 17.16
CA ASN A 230 -14.16 -8.32 17.24
C ASN A 230 -14.32 -8.90 18.65
N ARG A 231 -15.47 -8.64 19.27
CA ARG A 231 -15.90 -9.23 20.55
C ARG A 231 -17.09 -10.15 20.30
N LYS A 232 -17.04 -11.35 20.88
CA LYS A 232 -18.18 -12.29 20.85
C LYS A 232 -19.25 -11.86 21.85
N LEU A 233 -20.52 -11.93 21.47
CA LEU A 233 -21.64 -11.75 22.38
C LEU A 233 -21.77 -13.00 23.27
N GLU A 234 -21.64 -12.82 24.59
CA GLU A 234 -21.89 -13.92 25.53
C GLU A 234 -23.39 -14.09 25.76
N GLY A 235 -23.96 -15.16 25.19
CA GLY A 235 -25.23 -15.73 25.61
C GLY A 235 -26.28 -15.85 24.51
N GLN A 236 -26.31 -17.00 23.82
CA GLN A 236 -27.52 -17.73 23.42
C GLN A 236 -27.12 -19.15 23.00
N LYS A 237 -27.18 -20.11 23.94
CA LYS A 237 -26.90 -21.55 23.67
C LYS A 237 -27.96 -22.22 22.77
N ALA A 238 -28.99 -21.49 22.35
CA ALA A 238 -30.10 -22.02 21.53
C ALA A 238 -29.90 -21.82 20.02
N GLU A 239 -28.99 -20.93 19.60
CA GLU A 239 -28.80 -20.55 18.18
C GLU A 239 -27.63 -21.27 17.48
N GLU A 240 -26.92 -22.20 18.14
CA GLU A 240 -25.78 -22.93 17.52
C GLU A 240 -26.19 -23.82 16.32
N LEU A 241 -27.49 -24.14 16.17
CA LEU A 241 -27.99 -24.94 15.05
C LEU A 241 -28.37 -24.09 13.82
N GLU A 242 -28.87 -22.86 14.02
CA GLU A 242 -29.16 -21.89 12.94
C GLU A 242 -27.90 -21.15 12.47
N GLU A 243 -26.92 -20.94 13.35
CA GLU A 243 -25.62 -20.34 13.01
C GLU A 243 -24.83 -21.13 11.95
N ARG A 244 -25.07 -22.44 11.81
CA ARG A 244 -24.46 -23.28 10.78
C ARG A 244 -25.09 -23.13 9.39
N LEU A 245 -26.31 -22.61 9.29
CA LEU A 245 -27.06 -22.51 8.04
C LEU A 245 -26.95 -21.13 7.37
N VAL A 246 -26.62 -20.06 8.11
CA VAL A 246 -26.59 -18.67 7.59
C VAL A 246 -25.21 -18.00 7.64
N GLY A 247 -24.20 -18.61 8.26
CA GLY A 247 -22.79 -18.18 8.12
C GLY A 247 -22.43 -16.78 8.66
N ARG A 248 -23.33 -16.08 9.36
CA ARG A 248 -23.05 -14.76 9.96
C ARG A 248 -22.71 -14.91 11.44
N LYS A 249 -21.41 -14.92 11.77
CA LYS A 249 -20.95 -14.72 13.16
C LYS A 249 -21.44 -13.35 13.65
N GLN A 250 -22.37 -13.29 14.61
CA GLN A 250 -22.71 -12.04 15.29
C GLN A 250 -21.58 -11.66 16.25
N SER A 251 -20.65 -10.84 15.78
CA SER A 251 -19.57 -10.26 16.60
C SER A 251 -19.66 -8.73 16.56
N GLU A 252 -19.50 -8.09 17.72
CA GLU A 252 -19.45 -6.64 17.82
C GLU A 252 -18.05 -6.12 17.50
N ARG A 253 -17.96 -5.03 16.71
CA ARG A 253 -16.69 -4.37 16.38
C ARG A 253 -16.44 -3.22 17.35
N VAL A 254 -15.55 -3.40 18.32
CA VAL A 254 -15.27 -2.40 19.35
C VAL A 254 -14.12 -1.50 18.91
N VAL A 255 -14.35 -0.18 18.88
CA VAL A 255 -13.36 0.81 18.43
C VAL A 255 -12.40 1.19 19.55
N VAL A 256 -11.11 1.25 19.23
CA VAL A 256 -10.03 1.59 20.16
C VAL A 256 -9.00 2.53 19.52
N GLU A 257 -8.33 3.32 20.36
CA GLU A 257 -7.09 3.99 19.98
C GLU A 257 -5.96 2.94 20.00
N LEU A 258 -5.40 2.62 18.83
CA LEU A 258 -4.49 1.48 18.64
C LEU A 258 -3.30 1.54 19.60
N GLU A 259 -2.69 2.73 19.70
CA GLU A 259 -1.51 2.95 20.52
C GLU A 259 -1.80 2.76 22.02
N LYS A 260 -2.90 3.34 22.53
CA LYS A 260 -3.27 3.23 23.95
C LYS A 260 -3.64 1.81 24.32
N GLU A 261 -4.32 1.09 23.42
CA GLU A 261 -4.66 -0.31 23.63
C GLU A 261 -3.38 -1.17 23.76
N LEU A 262 -2.41 -0.96 22.87
CA LEU A 262 -1.13 -1.66 22.93
C LEU A 262 -0.27 -1.26 24.14
N GLU A 263 -0.24 0.01 24.54
CA GLU A 263 0.43 0.43 25.78
C GLU A 263 -0.23 -0.20 27.03
N SER A 264 -1.56 -0.31 27.05
CA SER A 264 -2.29 -1.00 28.13
C SER A 264 -1.97 -2.49 28.15
N TRP A 265 -1.94 -3.14 26.99
CA TRP A 265 -1.55 -4.55 26.85
C TRP A 265 -0.11 -4.81 27.31
N LEU A 266 0.82 -3.95 26.90
CA LEU A 266 2.22 -4.02 27.33
C LEU A 266 2.31 -3.87 28.85
N SER A 267 1.68 -2.85 29.46
CA SER A 267 1.76 -2.66 30.91
C SER A 267 1.15 -3.81 31.72
N LYS A 268 0.01 -4.37 31.30
CA LYS A 268 -0.65 -5.52 31.96
C LYS A 268 0.21 -6.79 31.97
N ALA A 269 1.03 -7.00 30.93
CA ALA A 269 2.04 -8.06 30.87
C ALA A 269 1.49 -9.46 31.20
N VAL A 270 0.32 -9.84 30.67
CA VAL A 270 -0.31 -11.13 30.99
C VAL A 270 0.38 -12.26 30.22
N LYS A 271 0.89 -13.28 30.93
CA LYS A 271 1.71 -14.36 30.33
C LYS A 271 1.00 -15.14 29.22
N THR A 272 -0.31 -15.36 29.36
CA THR A 272 -1.13 -16.11 28.39
C THR A 272 -1.60 -15.23 27.24
N ASP A 273 -1.27 -13.95 27.26
CA ASP A 273 -1.74 -12.96 26.30
C ASP A 273 -0.58 -12.07 25.87
N ALA A 274 0.42 -12.70 25.27
CA ALA A 274 1.71 -12.10 24.96
C ALA A 274 1.92 -11.84 23.46
N ILE A 275 0.90 -12.07 22.62
CA ILE A 275 0.97 -11.84 21.18
C ILE A 275 -0.21 -10.96 20.75
N ARG A 276 0.08 -9.98 19.89
CA ARG A 276 -0.90 -9.10 19.24
C ARG A 276 -0.64 -9.06 17.74
N LEU A 277 -1.71 -9.06 16.96
CA LEU A 277 -1.66 -8.93 15.51
C LEU A 277 -2.33 -7.63 15.08
N ILE A 278 -1.65 -6.86 14.24
CA ILE A 278 -2.21 -5.67 13.58
C ILE A 278 -2.56 -6.06 12.14
N SER A 279 -3.84 -5.97 11.82
CA SER A 279 -4.41 -6.26 10.50
C SER A 279 -4.81 -4.97 9.79
N GLY A 280 -4.69 -4.94 8.46
CA GLY A 280 -5.22 -3.83 7.67
C GLY A 280 -4.79 -3.90 6.20
N GLY A 281 -5.48 -3.16 5.34
CA GLY A 281 -5.19 -3.06 3.91
C GLY A 281 -3.81 -2.47 3.58
N PRO A 282 -3.34 -2.58 2.33
CA PRO A 282 -2.12 -1.90 1.91
C PRO A 282 -2.26 -0.38 2.07
N GLY A 283 -1.17 0.34 2.37
CA GLY A 283 -1.20 1.79 2.55
C GLY A 283 -1.90 2.29 3.84
N SER A 284 -2.48 1.40 4.66
CA SER A 284 -3.22 1.75 5.88
C SER A 284 -2.36 2.31 7.04
N GLY A 285 -1.03 2.39 6.87
CA GLY A 285 -0.12 2.94 7.88
C GLY A 285 0.40 1.94 8.91
N LYS A 286 0.22 0.63 8.76
CA LYS A 286 0.72 -0.40 9.71
C LYS A 286 2.23 -0.29 9.99
N SER A 287 3.05 -0.26 8.94
CA SER A 287 4.51 -0.16 9.05
C SER A 287 4.94 1.17 9.65
N SER A 288 4.27 2.26 9.25
CA SER A 288 4.47 3.59 9.85
C SER A 288 4.16 3.56 11.35
N PHE A 289 3.04 2.97 11.76
CA PHE A 289 2.68 2.77 13.15
C PHE A 289 3.71 1.93 13.89
N ALA A 290 4.08 0.75 13.36
CA ALA A 290 5.02 -0.16 14.00
C ALA A 290 6.37 0.51 14.27
N LYS A 291 6.89 1.24 13.28
CA LYS A 291 8.14 2.00 13.39
C LYS A 291 8.02 3.16 14.40
N MET A 292 6.96 3.96 14.33
CA MET A 292 6.69 5.06 15.27
C MET A 292 6.53 4.56 16.71
N PHE A 293 5.81 3.46 16.90
CA PHE A 293 5.57 2.84 18.19
C PHE A 293 6.85 2.26 18.78
N ALA A 294 7.66 1.56 17.97
CA ALA A 294 8.97 1.06 18.37
C ALA A 294 9.88 2.19 18.85
N ALA A 295 10.00 3.26 18.06
CA ALA A 295 10.81 4.42 18.40
C ALA A 295 10.31 5.08 19.70
N LYS A 296 9.00 5.31 19.84
CA LYS A 296 8.41 5.91 21.05
C LYS A 296 8.73 5.10 22.31
N LEU A 297 8.54 3.78 22.26
CA LEU A 297 8.80 2.90 23.40
C LEU A 297 10.30 2.83 23.74
N ALA A 298 11.16 2.78 22.73
CA ALA A 298 12.61 2.80 22.90
C ALA A 298 13.07 4.10 23.58
N ALA A 299 12.51 5.25 23.21
CA ALA A 299 12.81 6.55 23.83
C ALA A 299 12.31 6.66 25.28
N LYS A 300 11.22 5.97 25.65
CA LYS A 300 10.76 5.90 27.05
C LYS A 300 11.69 5.06 27.93
N GLY A 301 12.43 4.12 27.36
CA GLY A 301 13.37 3.24 28.08
C GLY A 301 12.70 2.26 29.06
N THR A 302 11.37 2.08 29.02
CA THR A 302 10.63 1.22 29.97
C THR A 302 10.80 -0.26 29.70
N ILE A 303 11.01 -0.62 28.42
CA ILE A 303 11.18 -1.99 27.95
C ILE A 303 12.12 -1.96 26.74
N PRO A 304 13.10 -2.88 26.65
CA PRO A 304 13.84 -3.10 25.41
C PRO A 304 12.89 -3.46 24.26
N VAL A 305 13.04 -2.79 23.12
CA VAL A 305 12.20 -3.02 21.94
C VAL A 305 13.09 -3.37 20.76
N LEU A 306 12.81 -4.50 20.12
CA LEU A 306 13.46 -4.91 18.88
C LEU A 306 12.46 -4.81 17.72
N PHE A 307 12.78 -4.00 16.72
CA PHE A 307 11.96 -3.84 15.52
C PHE A 307 12.60 -4.62 14.36
N ILE A 308 11.83 -5.53 13.74
CA ILE A 308 12.29 -6.44 12.69
C ILE A 308 11.35 -6.30 11.47
N PRO A 309 11.80 -5.62 10.40
CA PRO A 309 11.12 -5.65 9.11
C PRO A 309 11.29 -7.03 8.45
N LEU A 310 10.18 -7.69 8.12
CA LEU A 310 10.21 -9.08 7.66
C LEU A 310 10.76 -9.25 6.23
N HIS A 311 10.71 -8.24 5.36
CA HIS A 311 11.40 -8.27 4.06
C HIS A 311 12.93 -8.37 4.15
N HIS A 312 13.54 -8.04 5.28
CA HIS A 312 14.98 -8.20 5.53
C HIS A 312 15.28 -9.36 6.48
N PHE A 313 14.27 -10.17 6.81
CA PHE A 313 14.38 -11.26 7.76
C PHE A 313 14.35 -12.59 7.03
N GLU A 314 15.38 -13.41 7.23
CA GLU A 314 15.40 -14.78 6.72
C GLU A 314 14.81 -15.72 7.77
N PRO A 315 13.56 -16.19 7.61
CA PRO A 315 12.99 -17.16 8.54
C PRO A 315 13.78 -18.48 8.48
N SER A 316 14.07 -19.03 9.65
CA SER A 316 14.64 -20.38 9.81
C SER A 316 13.75 -21.22 10.72
N ASP A 317 14.05 -22.51 10.83
CA ASP A 317 13.33 -23.42 11.74
C ASP A 317 13.46 -23.01 13.23
N ASP A 318 14.44 -22.18 13.59
CA ASP A 318 14.60 -21.64 14.94
C ASP A 318 14.62 -20.10 14.93
N LEU A 319 13.56 -19.51 15.50
CA LEU A 319 13.42 -18.06 15.67
C LEU A 319 14.62 -17.40 16.37
N ILE A 320 15.27 -18.09 17.32
CA ILE A 320 16.40 -17.53 18.08
C ILE A 320 17.59 -17.30 17.15
N ASP A 321 17.86 -18.26 16.27
CA ASP A 321 18.97 -18.17 15.31
C ASP A 321 18.67 -17.12 14.23
N ALA A 322 17.42 -17.07 13.74
CA ALA A 322 17.01 -16.07 12.77
C ALA A 322 17.13 -14.64 13.33
N VAL A 323 16.68 -14.40 14.57
CA VAL A 323 16.88 -13.12 15.26
C VAL A 323 18.37 -12.83 15.48
N GLY A 324 19.16 -13.84 15.83
CA GLY A 324 20.61 -13.73 16.01
C GLY A 324 21.33 -13.27 14.74
N LYS A 325 20.99 -13.84 13.59
CA LYS A 325 21.51 -13.42 12.28
C LYS A 325 21.11 -11.98 11.97
N PHE A 326 19.84 -11.62 12.18
CA PHE A 326 19.33 -10.28 11.89
C PHE A 326 20.07 -9.18 12.68
N VAL A 327 20.24 -9.34 13.99
CA VAL A 327 20.89 -8.31 14.83
C VAL A 327 22.38 -8.12 14.50
N GLN A 328 23.01 -9.11 13.88
CA GLN A 328 24.42 -9.07 13.49
C GLN A 328 24.66 -8.32 12.17
N ILE A 329 23.66 -8.17 11.29
CA ILE A 329 23.82 -7.58 9.94
C ILE A 329 24.38 -6.16 10.02
N ASP A 330 23.79 -5.31 10.87
CA ASP A 330 24.20 -3.90 11.02
C ASP A 330 25.15 -3.68 12.22
N GLY A 331 25.40 -4.72 13.03
CA GLY A 331 26.27 -4.65 14.21
C GLY A 331 25.84 -3.69 15.32
N ILE A 332 24.68 -3.02 15.19
CA ILE A 332 24.18 -2.02 16.15
C ILE A 332 23.87 -2.66 17.51
N LEU A 333 23.29 -3.88 17.49
CA LEU A 333 23.04 -4.69 18.67
C LEU A 333 23.94 -5.93 18.64
N PRO A 334 25.09 -5.94 19.35
CA PRO A 334 26.13 -6.96 19.21
C PRO A 334 25.76 -8.32 19.84
N HIS A 335 24.63 -8.41 20.52
CA HIS A 335 24.20 -9.57 21.31
C HIS A 335 22.80 -10.02 20.91
N ASN A 336 22.56 -11.34 20.88
CA ASN A 336 21.24 -11.88 20.59
C ASN A 336 20.36 -11.81 21.86
N PRO A 337 19.29 -10.99 21.89
CA PRO A 337 18.49 -10.78 23.09
C PRO A 337 17.63 -11.99 23.48
N LEU A 338 17.51 -12.99 22.60
CA LEU A 338 16.80 -14.25 22.84
C LEU A 338 17.72 -15.41 23.28
N ALA A 339 19.05 -15.26 23.19
CA ALA A 339 20.00 -16.30 23.56
C ALA A 339 20.03 -16.53 25.09
N ALA A 340 20.21 -17.78 25.52
CA ALA A 340 20.08 -18.18 26.93
C ALA A 340 21.06 -17.45 27.87
N GLU A 341 22.30 -17.22 27.41
CA GLU A 341 23.37 -16.61 28.21
C GLU A 341 23.22 -15.09 28.37
N GLN A 342 22.53 -14.44 27.44
CA GLN A 342 22.42 -12.98 27.33
C GLN A 342 20.95 -12.53 27.24
N ARG A 343 20.03 -13.29 27.85
CA ARG A 343 18.59 -13.06 27.72
C ARG A 343 18.13 -11.79 28.45
N GLU A 344 17.25 -11.02 27.83
CA GLU A 344 16.58 -9.89 28.49
C GLU A 344 15.54 -10.38 29.51
N SER A 345 15.43 -9.66 30.64
CA SER A 345 14.41 -9.97 31.65
C SER A 345 12.99 -9.72 31.14
N ARG A 346 12.85 -8.78 30.21
CA ARG A 346 11.63 -8.40 29.52
C ARG A 346 11.97 -7.81 28.15
N LEU A 347 11.30 -8.26 27.10
CA LEU A 347 11.56 -7.83 25.72
C LEU A 347 10.25 -7.72 24.94
N LEU A 348 10.15 -6.67 24.11
CA LEU A 348 9.15 -6.58 23.05
C LEU A 348 9.83 -6.77 21.70
N ILE A 349 9.30 -7.69 20.88
CA ILE A 349 9.68 -7.80 19.46
C ILE A 349 8.50 -7.35 18.60
N ILE A 350 8.77 -6.46 17.65
CA ILE A 350 7.80 -5.99 16.66
C ILE A 350 8.23 -6.52 15.30
N PHE A 351 7.51 -7.50 14.77
CA PHE A 351 7.66 -8.00 13.41
C PHE A 351 6.73 -7.22 12.48
N ASP A 352 7.29 -6.53 11.49
CA ASP A 352 6.53 -5.74 10.53
C ASP A 352 6.51 -6.40 9.16
N GLY A 353 5.31 -6.58 8.57
CA GLY A 353 5.16 -7.08 7.21
C GLY A 353 5.04 -8.60 7.08
N LEU A 354 4.13 -9.25 7.83
CA LEU A 354 3.92 -10.71 7.74
C LEU A 354 3.55 -11.16 6.32
N ASP A 355 2.87 -10.31 5.56
CA ASP A 355 2.55 -10.54 4.16
C ASP A 355 3.79 -10.62 3.26
N GLU A 356 4.93 -10.07 3.68
CA GLU A 356 6.20 -10.11 2.93
C GLU A 356 6.81 -11.52 2.94
N LEU A 357 6.63 -12.29 4.03
CA LEU A 357 6.98 -13.72 4.08
C LEU A 357 6.06 -14.57 3.20
N ALA A 358 4.84 -14.08 2.93
CA ALA A 358 3.81 -14.77 2.14
C ALA A 358 3.94 -14.52 0.62
N MET A 359 5.00 -13.86 0.13
CA MET A 359 5.08 -13.38 -1.26
C MET A 359 5.58 -14.41 -2.30
N GLN A 360 5.89 -15.66 -1.90
CA GLN A 360 6.40 -16.72 -2.78
C GLN A 360 5.33 -17.79 -3.16
N GLY A 361 4.14 -17.36 -3.59
CA GLY A 361 3.11 -18.26 -4.14
C GLY A 361 2.38 -19.12 -3.09
N LYS A 362 1.72 -20.21 -3.52
CA LYS A 362 0.90 -21.08 -2.62
C LYS A 362 1.68 -21.71 -1.45
N ILE A 363 3.00 -21.80 -1.54
CA ILE A 363 3.87 -22.26 -0.44
C ILE A 363 3.98 -21.18 0.65
N ALA A 364 3.73 -19.91 0.32
CA ALA A 364 4.09 -18.78 1.16
C ALA A 364 3.02 -18.35 2.17
N GLU A 365 1.73 -18.59 1.91
CA GLU A 365 0.70 -18.46 2.97
C GLU A 365 0.98 -19.43 4.12
N LYS A 366 1.40 -20.66 3.77
CA LYS A 366 1.86 -21.65 4.73
C LYS A 366 3.13 -21.19 5.46
N THR A 367 4.08 -20.55 4.78
CA THR A 367 5.27 -19.96 5.42
C THR A 367 4.90 -18.92 6.49
N ALA A 368 3.95 -18.04 6.20
CA ALA A 368 3.50 -17.05 7.18
C ALA A 368 2.79 -17.70 8.38
N GLN A 369 1.97 -18.73 8.14
CA GLN A 369 1.35 -19.52 9.22
C GLN A 369 2.39 -20.25 10.08
N ASP A 370 3.36 -20.91 9.44
CA ASP A 370 4.42 -21.64 10.12
C ASP A 370 5.30 -20.69 10.95
N PHE A 371 5.57 -19.48 10.45
CA PHE A 371 6.27 -18.43 11.20
C PHE A 371 5.46 -17.99 12.43
N VAL A 372 4.17 -17.70 12.29
CA VAL A 372 3.32 -17.30 13.43
C VAL A 372 3.25 -18.40 14.50
N ARG A 373 3.13 -19.66 14.08
CA ARG A 373 3.16 -20.82 14.99
C ARG A 373 4.50 -20.97 15.69
N GLU A 374 5.60 -20.73 15.00
CA GLU A 374 6.92 -20.74 15.62
C GLU A 374 7.08 -19.65 16.67
N VAL A 375 6.62 -18.43 16.37
CA VAL A 375 6.56 -17.33 17.35
C VAL A 375 5.73 -17.74 18.57
N GLN A 376 4.53 -18.29 18.38
CA GLN A 376 3.68 -18.77 19.48
C GLN A 376 4.39 -19.77 20.37
N ARG A 377 4.98 -20.83 19.78
CA ARG A 377 5.73 -21.86 20.51
C ARG A 377 6.86 -21.27 21.35
N LYS A 378 7.63 -20.33 20.79
CA LYS A 378 8.74 -19.70 21.50
C LYS A 378 8.25 -18.77 22.61
N VAL A 379 7.22 -17.96 22.38
CA VAL A 379 6.62 -17.08 23.39
C VAL A 379 6.09 -17.87 24.58
N GLU A 380 5.36 -18.97 24.35
CA GLU A 380 4.87 -19.85 25.40
C GLU A 380 6.02 -20.44 26.23
N ARG A 381 7.07 -20.93 25.57
CA ARG A 381 8.27 -21.45 26.24
C ARG A 381 8.97 -20.38 27.06
N PHE A 382 9.09 -19.15 26.55
CA PHE A 382 9.75 -18.06 27.23
C PHE A 382 8.96 -17.52 28.43
N ASN A 383 7.62 -17.64 28.42
CA ASN A 383 6.71 -17.06 29.40
C ASN A 383 6.14 -18.06 30.43
N GLN A 384 6.75 -19.24 30.58
CA GLN A 384 6.27 -20.30 31.49
C GLN A 384 6.02 -19.83 32.93
N GLN A 385 6.97 -19.09 33.51
CA GLN A 385 6.90 -18.61 34.90
C GLN A 385 6.36 -17.18 35.01
N LYS A 386 6.87 -16.27 34.18
CA LYS A 386 6.53 -14.85 34.14
C LYS A 386 6.63 -14.34 32.71
N THR A 387 6.04 -13.19 32.44
CA THR A 387 6.11 -12.56 31.11
C THR A 387 7.51 -12.00 30.86
N CYS A 388 8.22 -12.62 29.93
CA CYS A 388 9.57 -12.24 29.51
C CYS A 388 9.59 -11.74 28.06
N LEU A 389 8.73 -12.27 27.19
CA LEU A 389 8.66 -11.92 25.78
C LEU A 389 7.22 -11.55 25.40
N GLN A 390 7.04 -10.38 24.82
CA GLN A 390 5.80 -9.99 24.14
C GLN A 390 6.10 -9.74 22.66
N VAL A 391 5.18 -10.10 21.78
CA VAL A 391 5.37 -9.98 20.33
C VAL A 391 4.19 -9.25 19.69
N LEU A 392 4.51 -8.29 18.84
CA LEU A 392 3.58 -7.60 17.97
C LEU A 392 3.90 -7.98 16.53
N ILE A 393 2.90 -8.42 15.77
CA ILE A 393 3.07 -8.78 14.35
C ILE A 393 2.12 -7.91 13.53
N SER A 394 2.63 -7.23 12.51
CA SER A 394 1.79 -6.50 11.54
C SER A 394 1.64 -7.33 10.25
N GLY A 395 0.49 -7.27 9.59
CA GLY A 395 0.26 -7.96 8.33
C GLY A 395 -1.03 -7.55 7.64
N ARG A 396 -1.23 -8.07 6.42
CA ARG A 396 -2.50 -7.91 5.69
C ARG A 396 -3.60 -8.77 6.26
N GLU A 397 -4.82 -8.32 6.05
CA GLU A 397 -6.03 -8.97 6.56
C GLU A 397 -6.16 -10.43 6.13
N LEU A 398 -5.94 -10.77 4.85
CA LEU A 398 -6.01 -12.16 4.39
C LEU A 398 -5.02 -13.08 5.12
N VAL A 399 -3.78 -12.64 5.31
CA VAL A 399 -2.74 -13.42 5.99
C VAL A 399 -3.02 -13.54 7.48
N VAL A 400 -3.57 -12.48 8.10
CA VAL A 400 -3.96 -12.50 9.51
C VAL A 400 -5.21 -13.37 9.74
N GLN A 401 -6.20 -13.31 8.84
CA GLN A 401 -7.40 -14.15 8.85
C GLN A 401 -7.06 -15.63 8.74
N ALA A 402 -6.09 -15.98 7.90
CA ALA A 402 -5.58 -17.35 7.79
C ALA A 402 -5.01 -17.90 9.13
N ASN A 403 -4.71 -17.03 10.09
CA ASN A 403 -4.25 -17.37 11.44
C ASN A 403 -5.29 -17.09 12.54
N GLU A 404 -6.49 -16.61 12.21
CA GLU A 404 -7.51 -16.17 13.19
C GLU A 404 -7.95 -17.30 14.13
N THR A 405 -7.97 -18.54 13.64
CA THR A 405 -8.37 -19.70 14.45
C THR A 405 -7.46 -19.96 15.66
N ASP A 406 -6.20 -19.52 15.58
CA ASP A 406 -5.19 -19.65 16.63
C ASP A 406 -5.27 -18.49 17.66
N PHE A 407 -5.98 -17.40 17.36
CA PHE A 407 -6.12 -16.22 18.22
C PHE A 407 -7.58 -15.96 18.62
N ARG A 408 -8.01 -16.55 19.74
CA ARG A 408 -9.42 -16.57 20.15
C ARG A 408 -9.83 -15.52 21.19
N LYS A 409 -8.88 -14.73 21.72
CA LYS A 409 -9.18 -13.75 22.78
C LYS A 409 -9.50 -12.38 22.19
N ASP A 410 -10.41 -11.68 22.84
CA ASP A 410 -10.75 -10.30 22.51
C ASP A 410 -9.50 -9.41 22.47
N GLY A 411 -9.39 -8.58 21.44
CA GLY A 411 -8.28 -7.63 21.28
C GLY A 411 -6.95 -8.25 20.85
N GLN A 412 -6.87 -9.57 20.57
CA GLN A 412 -5.65 -10.17 20.02
C GLN A 412 -5.35 -9.73 18.59
N ILE A 413 -6.41 -9.55 17.79
CA ILE A 413 -6.32 -9.03 16.43
C ILE A 413 -6.95 -7.64 16.42
N LEU A 414 -6.16 -6.66 15.98
CA LEU A 414 -6.53 -5.25 15.90
C LEU A 414 -6.56 -4.84 14.43
N HIS A 415 -7.75 -4.58 13.89
CA HIS A 415 -7.96 -4.17 12.51
C HIS A 415 -7.87 -2.64 12.41
N VAL A 416 -6.87 -2.13 11.70
CA VAL A 416 -6.65 -0.69 11.50
C VAL A 416 -7.83 -0.08 10.74
N LEU A 417 -8.35 1.02 11.28
CA LEU A 417 -9.39 1.83 10.66
C LEU A 417 -8.79 2.91 9.76
N PRO A 418 -9.49 3.32 8.69
CA PRO A 418 -9.11 4.49 7.90
C PRO A 418 -9.24 5.78 8.72
N TYR A 419 -8.63 6.87 8.24
CA TYR A 419 -8.70 8.19 8.87
C TYR A 419 -10.12 8.76 8.96
N PHE A 420 -11.02 8.30 8.10
CA PHE A 420 -12.40 8.70 8.06
C PHE A 420 -13.31 7.49 7.79
N VAL A 421 -14.39 7.37 8.56
CA VAL A 421 -15.43 6.33 8.41
C VAL A 421 -16.77 7.05 8.23
N PRO A 422 -17.48 6.86 7.10
CA PRO A 422 -18.77 7.53 6.86
C PRO A 422 -19.82 7.22 7.94
N LYS A 423 -20.71 8.17 8.23
CA LYS A 423 -21.74 8.03 9.29
C LYS A 423 -22.63 6.79 9.13
N GLN A 424 -22.89 6.38 7.89
CA GLN A 424 -23.69 5.17 7.62
C GLN A 424 -22.96 3.90 8.09
N GLU A 425 -21.64 3.84 7.90
CA GLU A 425 -20.81 2.72 8.32
C GLU A 425 -20.49 2.72 9.80
N GLN A 426 -20.48 3.89 10.45
CA GLN A 426 -20.25 4.00 11.90
C GLN A 426 -21.24 3.16 12.72
N LYS A 427 -22.46 2.93 12.22
CA LYS A 427 -23.47 2.05 12.84
C LYS A 427 -23.01 0.60 13.01
N ARG A 428 -21.99 0.17 12.27
CA ARG A 428 -21.42 -1.19 12.34
C ARG A 428 -20.43 -1.36 13.50
N TYR A 429 -20.14 -0.28 14.24
CA TYR A 429 -19.11 -0.23 15.27
C TYR A 429 -19.70 0.16 16.63
N VAL A 430 -19.14 -0.42 17.69
CA VAL A 430 -19.36 -0.01 19.08
C VAL A 430 -18.27 0.99 19.44
N ASP A 431 -18.59 2.28 19.38
CA ASP A 431 -17.66 3.39 19.61
C ASP A 431 -18.02 4.20 20.87
N ALA A 432 -17.82 3.59 22.03
CA ALA A 432 -18.16 4.19 23.33
C ALA A 432 -17.40 5.50 23.63
N LYS A 433 -16.23 5.69 23.00
CA LYS A 433 -15.35 6.86 23.18
C LYS A 433 -15.53 7.92 22.10
N LYS A 434 -16.48 7.73 21.16
CA LYS A 434 -16.72 8.64 20.03
C LYS A 434 -15.44 8.91 19.21
N LEU A 435 -14.61 7.88 19.07
CA LEU A 435 -13.37 7.95 18.32
C LEU A 435 -13.61 8.13 16.82
N LEU A 436 -14.76 7.73 16.26
CA LEU A 436 -15.07 7.87 14.83
C LEU A 436 -15.70 9.22 14.48
N GLU A 437 -16.11 10.04 15.46
CA GLU A 437 -16.68 11.37 15.22
C GLU A 437 -15.67 12.36 14.56
N PRO A 438 -14.39 12.46 15.01
CA PRO A 438 -13.43 13.37 14.41
C PRO A 438 -12.81 12.79 13.13
N ASP A 439 -12.83 13.57 12.05
CA ASP A 439 -12.12 13.25 10.81
C ASP A 439 -10.60 13.46 10.95
N GLN A 440 -9.83 12.37 10.90
CA GLN A 440 -8.36 12.43 11.07
C GLN A 440 -7.65 13.02 9.85
N ARG A 441 -8.32 13.11 8.69
CA ARG A 441 -7.76 13.75 7.50
C ARG A 441 -7.50 15.24 7.77
N GLN A 442 -8.37 15.89 8.55
CA GLN A 442 -8.21 17.30 8.93
C GLN A 442 -6.88 17.54 9.66
N LEU A 443 -6.60 16.71 10.68
CA LEU A 443 -5.35 16.79 11.45
C LEU A 443 -4.14 16.44 10.58
N TRP A 444 -4.25 15.44 9.71
CA TRP A 444 -3.16 15.08 8.80
C TRP A 444 -2.81 16.25 7.87
N TRP A 445 -3.81 16.91 7.29
CA TRP A 445 -3.60 18.04 6.38
C TRP A 445 -3.07 19.30 7.07
N GLN A 446 -3.46 19.53 8.33
CA GLN A 446 -2.85 20.57 9.17
C GLN A 446 -1.36 20.30 9.37
N ASN A 447 -1.01 19.07 9.75
CA ASN A 447 0.37 18.66 9.94
C ASN A 447 1.18 18.76 8.63
N TYR A 448 0.59 18.32 7.51
CA TYR A 448 1.20 18.43 6.18
C TYR A 448 1.38 19.89 5.75
N GLY A 449 0.38 20.74 5.95
CA GLY A 449 0.43 22.17 5.64
C GLY A 449 1.52 22.91 6.41
N ALA A 450 1.67 22.59 7.70
CA ALA A 450 2.74 23.11 8.55
C ALA A 450 4.13 22.59 8.14
N ALA A 451 4.24 21.28 7.85
CA ALA A 451 5.52 20.66 7.51
C ALA A 451 6.03 21.04 6.10
N SER A 452 5.13 21.18 5.13
CA SER A 452 5.45 21.53 3.74
C SER A 452 5.52 23.05 3.47
N GLY A 453 5.02 23.88 4.40
CA GLY A 453 4.88 25.33 4.19
C GLY A 453 3.73 25.73 3.27
N SER A 454 2.86 24.79 2.90
CA SER A 454 1.73 25.04 1.99
C SER A 454 0.56 25.77 2.66
N GLY A 455 0.56 25.89 4.00
CA GLY A 455 -0.41 26.69 4.73
C GLY A 455 -1.83 26.07 4.85
N TYR A 456 -1.98 24.78 4.56
CA TYR A 456 -3.26 24.08 4.73
C TYR A 456 -3.70 24.06 6.20
N ALA A 457 -4.88 24.60 6.48
CA ALA A 457 -5.47 24.64 7.83
C ALA A 457 -6.33 23.39 8.16
N GLY A 458 -6.49 22.48 7.20
CA GLY A 458 -7.36 21.31 7.26
C GLY A 458 -7.43 20.64 5.88
N LEU A 459 -8.27 19.62 5.74
CA LEU A 459 -8.54 18.95 4.46
C LEU A 459 -9.10 19.99 3.48
N PRO A 460 -8.47 20.18 2.30
CA PRO A 460 -9.03 21.02 1.24
C PRO A 460 -10.44 20.60 0.85
N THR A 461 -11.33 21.56 0.65
CA THR A 461 -12.76 21.31 0.39
C THR A 461 -13.00 20.52 -0.89
N GLU A 462 -12.13 20.67 -1.88
CA GLU A 462 -12.23 19.98 -3.17
C GLU A 462 -11.95 18.46 -3.04
N LEU A 463 -11.38 18.02 -1.90
CA LEU A 463 -11.03 16.63 -1.63
C LEU A 463 -12.07 15.90 -0.78
N ASP A 464 -13.07 16.61 -0.23
CA ASP A 464 -14.13 16.03 0.61
C ASP A 464 -15.42 15.78 -0.18
N GLN A 465 -15.29 15.14 -1.35
CA GLN A 465 -16.38 14.86 -2.27
C GLN A 465 -16.13 13.59 -3.10
N GLY A 466 -17.21 12.90 -3.48
CA GLY A 466 -17.17 11.72 -4.35
C GLY A 466 -16.16 10.66 -3.91
N ASN A 467 -15.46 10.09 -4.90
CA ASN A 467 -14.46 9.03 -4.72
C ASN A 467 -13.23 9.48 -3.90
N LEU A 468 -12.95 10.79 -3.83
CA LEU A 468 -11.79 11.32 -3.09
C LEU A 468 -11.92 11.12 -1.58
N THR A 469 -13.16 10.99 -1.07
CA THR A 469 -13.42 10.74 0.35
C THR A 469 -12.77 9.44 0.82
N GLU A 470 -12.98 8.36 0.08
CA GLU A 470 -12.41 7.05 0.39
C GLU A 470 -10.90 7.00 0.11
N ILE A 471 -10.46 7.63 -0.98
CA ILE A 471 -9.03 7.69 -1.34
C ILE A 471 -8.22 8.40 -0.26
N THR A 472 -8.67 9.58 0.19
CA THR A 472 -7.98 10.38 1.22
C THR A 472 -8.10 9.80 2.63
N ALA A 473 -8.97 8.81 2.84
CA ALA A 473 -9.09 8.13 4.12
C ALA A 473 -7.90 7.17 4.40
N GLN A 474 -7.13 6.79 3.38
CA GLN A 474 -5.92 5.98 3.55
C GLN A 474 -4.65 6.85 3.61
N PRO A 475 -3.76 6.65 4.60
CA PRO A 475 -2.58 7.51 4.80
C PRO A 475 -1.69 7.69 3.57
N LEU A 476 -1.34 6.59 2.89
CA LEU A 476 -0.47 6.64 1.72
C LEU A 476 -1.14 7.35 0.54
N LEU A 477 -2.39 6.99 0.23
CA LEU A 477 -3.12 7.59 -0.88
C LEU A 477 -3.41 9.07 -0.63
N ASN A 478 -3.73 9.46 0.60
CA ASN A 478 -3.90 10.85 1.00
C ASN A 478 -2.63 11.68 0.75
N TYR A 479 -1.45 11.11 1.05
CA TYR A 479 -0.18 11.75 0.74
C TYR A 479 0.07 11.88 -0.78
N LEU A 480 -0.27 10.86 -1.56
CA LEU A 480 -0.16 10.91 -3.03
C LEU A 480 -1.06 12.00 -3.63
N VAL A 481 -2.30 12.13 -3.13
CA VAL A 481 -3.21 13.23 -3.49
C VAL A 481 -2.61 14.58 -3.12
N ALA A 482 -1.99 14.70 -1.94
CA ALA A 482 -1.35 15.94 -1.52
C ALA A 482 -0.19 16.37 -2.44
N LEU A 483 0.61 15.41 -2.93
CA LEU A 483 1.65 15.68 -3.91
C LEU A 483 1.08 16.22 -5.23
N SER A 484 0.03 15.59 -5.76
CA SER A 484 -0.64 16.06 -6.97
C SER A 484 -1.31 17.43 -6.79
N LEU A 485 -1.93 17.67 -5.62
CA LEU A 485 -2.52 18.97 -5.30
C LEU A 485 -1.48 20.08 -5.24
N ARG A 486 -0.36 19.85 -4.53
CA ARG A 486 0.73 20.83 -4.42
C ARG A 486 1.36 21.15 -5.78
N ARG A 487 1.35 20.19 -6.71
CA ARG A 487 1.83 20.40 -8.08
C ARG A 487 0.91 21.31 -8.91
N GLY A 488 -0.38 21.37 -8.59
CA GLY A 488 -1.35 22.26 -9.24
C GLY A 488 -1.62 21.98 -10.72
N LYS A 489 -1.17 20.83 -11.24
CA LYS A 489 -1.39 20.42 -12.65
C LYS A 489 -2.65 19.58 -12.86
N LEU A 490 -3.19 18.98 -11.79
CA LEU A 490 -4.44 18.25 -11.78
C LEU A 490 -5.52 19.09 -11.09
N GLN A 491 -6.67 19.29 -11.75
CA GLN A 491 -7.84 19.91 -11.13
C GLN A 491 -8.68 18.83 -10.45
N PHE A 492 -8.91 18.99 -9.15
CA PHE A 492 -9.73 18.07 -8.37
C PHE A 492 -11.21 18.43 -8.51
N SER A 493 -12.03 17.40 -8.70
CA SER A 493 -13.49 17.48 -8.85
C SER A 493 -14.13 16.21 -8.30
N GLU A 494 -15.46 16.16 -8.20
CA GLU A 494 -16.20 14.97 -7.78
C GLU A 494 -15.91 13.74 -8.65
N GLY A 495 -15.62 13.94 -9.95
CA GLY A 495 -15.29 12.87 -10.89
C GLY A 495 -13.83 12.43 -10.87
N THR A 496 -12.97 13.07 -10.07
CA THR A 496 -11.54 12.72 -10.00
C THR A 496 -11.37 11.39 -9.27
N ASN A 497 -10.75 10.42 -9.94
CA ASN A 497 -10.46 9.10 -9.40
C ASN A 497 -8.95 8.90 -9.18
N LEU A 498 -8.58 7.76 -8.60
CA LEU A 498 -7.20 7.45 -8.28
C LEU A 498 -6.30 7.30 -9.53
N ASN A 499 -6.86 6.87 -10.66
CA ASN A 499 -6.14 6.77 -11.94
C ASN A 499 -5.59 8.13 -12.37
N ALA A 500 -6.40 9.19 -12.28
CA ALA A 500 -5.97 10.55 -12.62
C ALA A 500 -4.81 11.03 -11.73
N VAL A 501 -4.86 10.71 -10.43
CA VAL A 501 -3.78 11.03 -9.47
C VAL A 501 -2.50 10.25 -9.84
N TYR A 502 -2.59 8.96 -10.14
CA TYR A 502 -1.42 8.18 -10.56
C TYR A 502 -0.84 8.65 -11.89
N ALA A 503 -1.67 9.00 -12.87
CA ALA A 503 -1.23 9.55 -14.14
C ALA A 503 -0.45 10.85 -13.93
N ASP A 504 -0.95 11.76 -13.09
CA ASP A 504 -0.25 12.98 -12.71
C ASP A 504 1.11 12.65 -12.06
N LEU A 505 1.14 11.77 -11.05
CA LEU A 505 2.38 11.44 -10.35
C LEU A 505 3.43 10.77 -11.25
N ILE A 506 3.03 9.89 -12.17
CA ILE A 506 3.97 9.31 -13.15
C ILE A 506 4.59 10.42 -13.99
N LYS A 507 3.76 11.35 -14.48
CA LYS A 507 4.23 12.51 -15.23
C LYS A 507 5.17 13.39 -14.39
N ALA A 508 4.93 13.51 -13.08
CA ALA A 508 5.80 14.29 -12.19
C ALA A 508 7.21 13.68 -12.10
N ILE A 509 7.32 12.36 -12.02
CA ILE A 509 8.63 11.67 -12.02
C ILE A 509 9.34 11.90 -13.34
N TYR A 510 8.62 11.75 -14.45
CA TYR A 510 9.18 11.93 -15.78
C TYR A 510 9.72 13.35 -15.92
N GLU A 511 8.91 14.37 -15.65
CA GLU A 511 9.34 15.77 -15.74
C GLU A 511 10.51 16.12 -14.80
N ARG A 512 10.52 15.61 -13.56
CA ARG A 512 11.64 15.81 -12.61
C ARG A 512 12.95 15.22 -13.12
N GLY A 513 12.90 14.09 -13.82
CA GLY A 513 14.07 13.47 -14.46
C GLY A 513 14.61 14.23 -15.67
N TRP A 514 13.85 15.18 -16.22
CA TRP A 514 14.17 15.93 -17.43
C TRP A 514 14.53 17.40 -17.20
N ALA A 515 14.24 17.95 -16.01
CA ALA A 515 14.24 19.40 -15.83
C ALA A 515 15.62 20.06 -15.99
N GLU A 516 16.74 19.48 -15.53
CA GLU A 516 18.04 20.19 -15.63
C GLU A 516 19.28 19.33 -15.93
N HIS A 517 19.27 18.01 -15.69
CA HIS A 517 20.43 17.14 -15.99
C HIS A 517 19.96 15.75 -16.43
N GLN A 518 20.25 15.36 -17.68
CA GLN A 518 19.86 14.05 -18.24
C GLN A 518 20.40 12.90 -17.38
N HIS A 519 19.51 12.15 -16.72
CA HIS A 519 19.88 10.83 -16.21
C HIS A 519 20.17 9.89 -17.39
N THR A 520 21.37 9.31 -17.40
CA THR A 520 21.87 8.40 -18.46
C THR A 520 20.91 7.24 -18.76
N ALA A 521 20.16 6.77 -17.74
CA ALA A 521 19.23 5.65 -17.84
C ALA A 521 18.00 5.91 -18.75
N ILE A 522 17.50 7.14 -18.80
CA ILE A 522 16.27 7.50 -19.54
C ILE A 522 16.50 8.52 -20.68
N GLN A 523 17.77 8.78 -21.01
CA GLN A 523 18.16 9.75 -22.02
C GLN A 523 17.63 9.36 -23.42
N GLY A 524 16.72 10.17 -23.96
CA GLY A 524 16.10 9.97 -25.27
C GLY A 524 14.87 9.04 -25.28
N ILE A 525 14.23 8.82 -24.13
CA ILE A 525 12.94 8.08 -24.02
C ILE A 525 11.79 9.10 -23.88
N GLU A 526 10.79 9.06 -24.76
CA GLU A 526 9.60 9.92 -24.66
C GLU A 526 8.70 9.50 -23.49
N GLU A 527 7.87 10.43 -22.98
CA GLU A 527 6.94 10.16 -21.84
C GLU A 527 6.07 8.94 -22.11
N LYS A 528 5.50 8.85 -23.33
CA LYS A 528 4.65 7.73 -23.74
C LYS A 528 5.37 6.39 -23.68
N ASP A 529 6.64 6.36 -24.09
CA ASP A 529 7.45 5.14 -24.10
C ASP A 529 7.85 4.75 -22.68
N PHE A 530 8.12 5.74 -21.82
CA PHE A 530 8.39 5.51 -20.40
C PHE A 530 7.18 4.89 -19.69
N VAL A 531 5.99 5.46 -19.87
CA VAL A 531 4.75 4.92 -19.29
C VAL A 531 4.45 3.52 -19.83
N HIS A 532 4.66 3.29 -21.13
CA HIS A 532 4.42 2.01 -21.76
C HIS A 532 5.30 0.88 -21.19
N ILE A 533 6.55 1.18 -20.80
CA ILE A 533 7.41 0.21 -20.10
C ILE A 533 6.80 -0.18 -18.75
N LEU A 534 6.28 0.79 -17.99
CA LEU A 534 5.67 0.52 -16.69
C LEU A 534 4.41 -0.33 -16.82
N GLU A 535 3.61 -0.07 -17.86
CA GLU A 535 2.42 -0.86 -18.22
C GLU A 535 2.77 -2.32 -18.54
N GLU A 536 3.84 -2.57 -19.31
CA GLU A 536 4.30 -3.94 -19.61
C GLU A 536 4.86 -4.65 -18.37
N ILE A 537 5.55 -3.92 -17.48
CA ILE A 537 5.98 -4.48 -16.19
C ILE A 537 4.75 -4.84 -15.33
N ALA A 538 3.72 -3.99 -15.30
CA ALA A 538 2.47 -4.25 -14.60
C ALA A 538 1.74 -5.48 -15.15
N LEU A 539 1.68 -5.59 -16.48
CA LEU A 539 1.10 -6.75 -17.16
C LEU A 539 1.85 -8.05 -16.80
N ALA A 540 3.18 -8.02 -16.81
CA ALA A 540 3.99 -9.16 -16.40
C ALA A 540 3.82 -9.52 -14.91
N ALA A 541 3.62 -8.52 -14.04
CA ALA A 541 3.33 -8.73 -12.63
C ALA A 541 1.94 -9.33 -12.39
N TRP A 542 0.93 -8.89 -13.15
CA TRP A 542 -0.42 -9.46 -13.11
C TRP A 542 -0.41 -10.96 -13.47
N HIS A 543 0.33 -11.35 -14.52
CA HIS A 543 0.51 -12.76 -14.93
C HIS A 543 1.50 -13.56 -14.07
N GLY A 544 2.20 -12.89 -13.15
CA GLY A 544 3.01 -13.49 -12.11
C GLY A 544 2.19 -13.85 -10.89
N ASN A 545 2.59 -13.32 -9.73
CA ASN A 545 1.85 -13.46 -8.47
C ASN A 545 0.95 -12.24 -8.18
N GLY A 546 0.65 -11.41 -9.19
CA GLY A 546 -0.13 -10.18 -9.05
C GLY A 546 0.62 -8.97 -8.48
N ARG A 547 1.85 -9.15 -8.00
CA ARG A 547 2.63 -8.09 -7.33
C ARG A 547 4.12 -8.10 -7.65
N THR A 548 4.66 -9.27 -8.00
CA THR A 548 6.07 -9.47 -8.35
C THR A 548 6.21 -10.00 -9.76
N THR A 549 7.27 -9.58 -10.44
CA THR A 549 7.67 -10.12 -11.74
C THR A 549 9.19 -10.26 -11.80
N THR A 550 9.69 -11.17 -12.64
CA THR A 550 11.13 -11.35 -12.86
C THR A 550 11.58 -10.59 -14.08
N VAL A 551 12.85 -10.20 -14.12
CA VAL A 551 13.47 -9.63 -15.32
C VAL A 551 13.23 -10.50 -16.54
N GLY A 552 13.46 -11.82 -16.43
CA GLY A 552 13.26 -12.74 -17.53
C GLY A 552 11.80 -12.86 -18.00
N LYS A 553 10.80 -12.59 -17.15
CA LYS A 553 9.38 -12.53 -17.54
C LYS A 553 9.06 -11.24 -18.27
N ILE A 554 9.54 -10.10 -17.77
CA ILE A 554 9.38 -8.80 -18.45
C ILE A 554 10.04 -8.87 -19.83
N GLU A 555 11.26 -9.39 -19.94
CA GLU A 555 11.96 -9.55 -21.21
C GLU A 555 11.20 -10.44 -22.20
N ARG A 556 10.59 -11.53 -21.73
CA ARG A 556 9.76 -12.40 -22.57
C ARG A 556 8.54 -11.68 -23.13
N HIS A 557 7.85 -10.86 -22.33
CA HIS A 557 6.75 -10.01 -22.82
C HIS A 557 7.27 -8.96 -23.82
N CYS A 558 8.38 -8.29 -23.51
CA CYS A 558 8.98 -7.28 -24.37
C CYS A 558 9.65 -7.86 -25.63
N ASN A 559 9.98 -9.15 -25.69
CA ASN A 559 10.69 -9.78 -26.82
C ASN A 559 9.89 -9.70 -28.13
N ASN A 560 8.56 -9.58 -28.06
CA ASN A 560 7.70 -9.42 -29.23
C ASN A 560 7.73 -7.99 -29.80
N ASN A 561 8.33 -7.02 -29.09
CA ASN A 561 8.47 -5.64 -29.53
C ASN A 561 9.93 -5.17 -29.40
N SER A 562 10.62 -5.08 -30.55
CA SER A 562 12.05 -4.74 -30.61
C SER A 562 12.39 -3.37 -30.00
N THR A 563 11.44 -2.42 -30.01
CA THR A 563 11.58 -1.09 -29.40
C THR A 563 11.52 -1.18 -27.88
N LEU A 564 10.52 -1.88 -27.35
CA LEU A 564 10.37 -2.14 -25.91
C LEU A 564 11.57 -2.90 -25.35
N LYS A 565 12.09 -3.90 -26.06
CA LYS A 565 13.29 -4.63 -25.65
C LYS A 565 14.52 -3.74 -25.55
N LYS A 566 14.74 -2.85 -26.54
CA LYS A 566 15.84 -1.87 -26.50
C LYS A 566 15.68 -0.89 -25.34
N LEU A 567 14.46 -0.44 -25.08
CA LEU A 567 14.15 0.47 -23.98
C LEU A 567 14.35 -0.20 -22.61
N LEU A 568 13.87 -1.43 -22.45
CA LEU A 568 14.05 -2.23 -21.23
C LEU A 568 15.55 -2.46 -20.94
N ASN A 569 16.35 -2.78 -21.95
CA ASN A 569 17.80 -2.95 -21.78
C ASN A 569 18.49 -1.64 -21.31
N ARG A 570 18.05 -0.49 -21.81
CA ARG A 570 18.56 0.83 -21.36
C ARG A 570 18.10 1.14 -19.92
N PHE A 571 16.84 0.85 -19.61
CA PHE A 571 16.27 1.00 -18.28
C PHE A 571 17.02 0.14 -17.26
N GLN A 572 17.28 -1.14 -17.56
CA GLN A 572 18.06 -2.06 -16.74
C GLN A 572 19.53 -1.66 -16.57
N ALA A 573 20.17 -1.12 -17.60
CA ALA A 573 21.54 -0.59 -17.50
C ALA A 573 21.62 0.52 -16.45
N GLY A 574 20.57 1.35 -16.34
CA GLY A 574 20.42 2.37 -15.30
C GLY A 574 20.36 1.84 -13.86
N PHE A 575 19.91 0.60 -13.64
CA PHE A 575 19.93 -0.05 -12.32
C PHE A 575 21.28 -0.66 -11.95
N ARG A 576 22.18 -0.88 -12.93
CA ARG A 576 23.48 -1.54 -12.67
C ARG A 576 24.59 -0.58 -12.26
N ASP A 577 24.50 0.70 -12.60
CA ASP A 577 25.46 1.76 -12.25
C ASP A 577 25.25 2.36 -10.83
N ASP A 578 24.76 1.54 -9.90
CA ASP A 578 24.13 2.00 -8.67
C ASP A 578 25.11 2.61 -7.66
N SER A 579 25.05 3.94 -7.53
CA SER A 579 25.32 4.60 -6.25
C SER A 579 24.51 5.89 -6.02
N LYS A 580 23.98 6.58 -7.05
CA LYS A 580 23.19 7.83 -6.88
C LYS A 580 22.16 8.14 -8.00
N ALA A 581 21.41 7.17 -8.55
CA ALA A 581 20.38 7.48 -9.56
C ALA A 581 19.02 7.81 -8.92
N ASN A 582 18.63 9.09 -8.89
CA ASN A 582 17.39 9.59 -8.28
C ASN A 582 16.11 8.99 -8.87
N ILE A 583 16.12 8.61 -10.15
CA ILE A 583 14.97 7.95 -10.79
C ILE A 583 14.80 6.53 -10.27
N THR A 584 15.89 5.80 -10.04
CA THR A 584 15.84 4.49 -9.39
C THR A 584 15.32 4.63 -7.97
N ARG A 585 15.75 5.64 -7.20
CA ARG A 585 15.16 5.95 -5.88
C ARG A 585 13.70 6.35 -5.96
N LEU A 586 13.28 7.15 -6.94
CA LEU A 586 11.89 7.60 -7.13
C LEU A 586 10.98 6.44 -7.54
N MET A 587 11.41 5.67 -8.54
CA MET A 587 10.75 4.43 -8.94
C MET A 587 10.70 3.47 -7.76
N THR A 588 11.78 3.37 -6.98
CA THR A 588 11.85 2.47 -5.81
C THR A 588 10.97 2.94 -4.64
N ALA A 589 10.96 4.25 -4.41
CA ALA A 589 10.24 4.89 -3.33
C ALA A 589 8.72 4.84 -3.53
N PHE A 590 8.29 4.99 -4.79
CA PHE A 590 6.88 5.19 -5.08
C PHE A 590 6.22 4.01 -5.80
N TYR A 591 6.97 3.17 -6.55
CA TYR A 591 6.34 2.27 -7.53
C TYR A 591 6.87 0.83 -7.56
N PHE A 592 8.18 0.61 -7.42
CA PHE A 592 8.81 -0.72 -7.53
C PHE A 592 9.79 -0.97 -6.38
N ARG A 593 10.21 -2.20 -6.10
CA ARG A 593 11.40 -2.48 -5.30
C ARG A 593 12.05 -3.75 -5.84
N GLN A 594 13.38 -3.81 -5.85
CA GLN A 594 14.05 -5.07 -6.14
C GLN A 594 13.88 -5.98 -4.93
N SER A 595 13.18 -7.10 -5.10
CA SER A 595 12.77 -8.01 -4.02
C SER A 595 13.48 -9.36 -4.15
N GLY A 596 14.80 -9.39 -3.98
CA GLY A 596 15.58 -10.64 -4.00
C GLY A 596 15.65 -11.34 -5.36
N HIS A 597 15.71 -12.68 -5.31
CA HIS A 597 15.83 -13.58 -6.46
C HIS A 597 14.72 -14.63 -6.44
N ASP A 598 14.24 -15.06 -7.62
CA ASP A 598 13.36 -16.22 -7.71
C ASP A 598 14.14 -17.55 -7.56
N GLN A 599 13.42 -18.68 -7.59
CA GLN A 599 14.02 -20.02 -7.47
C GLN A 599 15.06 -20.35 -8.56
N SER A 600 15.07 -19.59 -9.66
CA SER A 600 16.03 -19.73 -10.76
C SER A 600 17.22 -18.77 -10.66
N GLY A 601 17.24 -17.90 -9.64
CA GLY A 601 18.27 -16.88 -9.45
C GLY A 601 17.99 -15.56 -10.18
N ASP A 602 16.83 -15.44 -10.84
CA ASP A 602 16.45 -14.24 -11.59
C ASP A 602 16.01 -13.12 -10.64
N LYS A 603 16.47 -11.89 -10.89
CA LYS A 603 16.08 -10.72 -10.07
C LYS A 603 14.59 -10.46 -10.20
N THR A 604 13.94 -10.24 -9.06
CA THR A 604 12.51 -9.91 -8.97
C THR A 604 12.27 -8.44 -8.64
N PHE A 605 11.28 -7.85 -9.31
CA PHE A 605 10.75 -6.52 -9.02
C PHE A 605 9.34 -6.64 -8.44
N GLU A 606 9.03 -5.80 -7.46
CA GLU A 606 7.74 -5.78 -6.78
C GLU A 606 7.12 -4.39 -6.80
N PHE A 607 5.82 -4.28 -7.06
CA PHE A 607 5.12 -3.01 -6.85
C PHE A 607 4.98 -2.66 -5.37
N THR A 608 5.37 -1.44 -4.98
CA THR A 608 5.23 -0.93 -3.60
C THR A 608 3.78 -1.01 -3.12
N HIS A 609 2.83 -0.61 -3.97
CA HIS A 609 1.40 -0.66 -3.71
C HIS A 609 0.62 -1.41 -4.80
N LYS A 610 -0.33 -2.27 -4.41
CA LYS A 610 -1.10 -3.14 -5.34
C LYS A 610 -1.86 -2.32 -6.37
N SER A 611 -2.57 -1.28 -5.91
CA SER A 611 -3.39 -0.42 -6.77
C SER A 611 -2.61 0.28 -7.88
N PHE A 612 -1.31 0.54 -7.69
CA PHE A 612 -0.52 1.18 -8.73
C PHE A 612 -0.23 0.20 -9.89
N GLY A 613 0.10 -1.05 -9.55
CA GLY A 613 0.22 -2.11 -10.55
C GLY A 613 -1.10 -2.32 -11.29
N GLU A 614 -2.23 -2.35 -10.57
CA GLU A 614 -3.55 -2.52 -11.18
C GLU A 614 -3.98 -1.34 -12.04
N TYR A 615 -3.67 -0.11 -11.61
CA TYR A 615 -3.85 1.08 -12.46
C TYR A 615 -3.10 0.95 -13.79
N LEU A 616 -1.82 0.59 -13.75
CA LEU A 616 -1.03 0.41 -14.97
C LEU A 616 -1.54 -0.75 -15.83
N THR A 617 -1.95 -1.86 -15.21
CA THR A 617 -2.58 -2.99 -15.91
C THR A 617 -3.90 -2.57 -16.56
N ALA A 618 -4.75 -1.83 -15.85
CA ALA A 618 -6.03 -1.33 -16.35
C ALA A 618 -5.83 -0.38 -17.54
N ARG A 619 -4.88 0.56 -17.42
CA ARG A 619 -4.48 1.46 -18.50
C ARG A 619 -3.99 0.69 -19.72
N ARG A 620 -3.17 -0.35 -19.53
CA ARG A 620 -2.72 -1.23 -20.62
C ARG A 620 -3.87 -1.99 -21.28
N ILE A 621 -4.84 -2.47 -20.51
CA ILE A 621 -6.04 -3.15 -21.01
C ILE A 621 -6.88 -2.20 -21.88
N VAL A 622 -7.12 -0.97 -21.41
CA VAL A 622 -7.89 0.04 -22.15
C VAL A 622 -7.15 0.49 -23.41
N GLN A 623 -5.82 0.62 -23.36
CA GLN A 623 -5.01 0.84 -24.55
C GLN A 623 -5.09 -0.32 -25.55
N GLU A 624 -5.20 -1.57 -25.08
CA GLU A 624 -5.39 -2.71 -25.98
C GLU A 624 -6.74 -2.65 -26.70
N VAL A 625 -7.80 -2.22 -26.02
CA VAL A 625 -9.11 -1.98 -26.64
C VAL A 625 -8.99 -0.92 -27.74
N GLN A 626 -8.31 0.20 -27.44
CA GLN A 626 -8.06 1.27 -28.41
C GLN A 626 -7.26 0.77 -29.61
N TYR A 627 -6.21 -0.01 -29.36
CA TYR A 627 -5.37 -0.59 -30.40
C TYR A 627 -6.17 -1.53 -31.30
N ILE A 628 -6.91 -2.49 -30.71
CA ILE A 628 -7.74 -3.44 -31.44
C ILE A 628 -8.80 -2.71 -32.27
N HIS A 629 -9.51 -1.74 -31.67
CA HIS A 629 -10.49 -0.93 -32.37
C HIS A 629 -9.88 -0.20 -33.57
N HIS A 630 -8.77 0.49 -33.36
CA HIS A 630 -8.08 1.22 -34.43
C HIS A 630 -7.61 0.31 -35.57
N ARG A 631 -7.08 -0.89 -35.25
CA ARG A 631 -6.64 -1.87 -36.24
C ARG A 631 -7.81 -2.41 -37.06
N LEU A 632 -8.92 -2.75 -36.41
CA LEU A 632 -10.14 -3.23 -37.08
C LEU A 632 -10.79 -2.16 -37.96
N GLN A 633 -10.82 -0.89 -37.53
CA GLN A 633 -11.37 0.22 -38.33
C GLN A 633 -10.53 0.54 -39.57
N ASN A 634 -9.23 0.25 -39.53
CA ASN A 634 -8.31 0.50 -40.64
C ASN A 634 -8.05 -0.74 -41.52
N ARG A 635 -8.79 -1.84 -41.31
CA ARG A 635 -8.65 -3.07 -42.10
C ARG A 635 -8.81 -2.77 -43.59
N GLY A 636 -7.91 -3.31 -44.42
CA GLY A 636 -7.93 -3.14 -45.87
C GLY A 636 -7.38 -1.82 -46.42
N LYS A 637 -6.89 -0.89 -45.57
CA LYS A 637 -6.19 0.32 -46.05
C LYS A 637 -4.76 0.04 -46.50
N ASP A 638 -4.10 -0.93 -45.89
CA ASP A 638 -2.82 -1.48 -46.34
C ASP A 638 -3.08 -2.83 -47.04
N ARG A 639 -2.51 -2.99 -48.23
CA ARG A 639 -2.68 -4.18 -49.09
C ARG A 639 -2.11 -5.45 -48.46
N TYR A 640 -1.23 -5.32 -47.47
CA TYR A 640 -0.57 -6.43 -46.78
C TYR A 640 -1.07 -6.64 -45.34
N ASP A 641 -2.02 -5.83 -44.86
CA ASP A 641 -2.52 -5.91 -43.49
C ASP A 641 -3.78 -6.78 -43.42
N ASN A 642 -3.59 -8.06 -43.07
CA ASN A 642 -4.64 -9.08 -42.94
C ASN A 642 -5.25 -9.12 -41.54
N TRP A 643 -5.38 -7.98 -40.87
CA TRP A 643 -5.92 -7.92 -39.51
C TRP A 643 -7.43 -8.20 -39.49
N ASP A 644 -7.83 -9.23 -38.76
CA ASP A 644 -9.20 -9.73 -38.63
C ASP A 644 -9.60 -9.93 -37.16
N GLU A 645 -10.84 -10.33 -36.92
CA GLU A 645 -11.39 -10.62 -35.60
C GLU A 645 -10.59 -11.74 -34.89
N HIS A 646 -10.09 -12.74 -35.63
CA HIS A 646 -9.17 -13.76 -35.09
C HIS A 646 -7.86 -13.15 -34.57
N SER A 647 -7.26 -12.22 -35.31
CA SER A 647 -6.01 -11.55 -34.92
C SER A 647 -6.23 -10.65 -33.71
N ALA A 648 -7.38 -9.97 -33.64
CA ALA A 648 -7.80 -9.18 -32.49
C ALA A 648 -7.97 -10.04 -31.23
N LEU A 649 -8.70 -11.15 -31.31
CA LEU A 649 -8.92 -12.06 -30.17
C LEU A 649 -7.62 -12.76 -29.74
N TYR A 650 -6.74 -13.09 -30.68
CA TYR A 650 -5.41 -13.61 -30.37
C TYR A 650 -4.59 -12.61 -29.56
N GLN A 651 -4.55 -11.36 -30.01
CA GLN A 651 -3.86 -10.28 -29.31
C GLN A 651 -4.47 -10.02 -27.93
N TRP A 652 -5.80 -10.04 -27.81
CA TRP A 652 -6.50 -9.94 -26.54
C TRP A 652 -6.13 -11.06 -25.57
N ALA A 653 -6.05 -12.31 -26.06
CA ALA A 653 -5.66 -13.47 -25.26
C ALA A 653 -4.22 -13.35 -24.73
N LEU A 654 -3.31 -12.72 -25.49
CA LEU A 654 -1.93 -12.46 -25.03
C LEU A 654 -1.90 -11.47 -23.87
N VAL A 655 -2.69 -10.40 -23.93
CA VAL A 655 -2.76 -9.38 -22.87
C VAL A 655 -3.42 -9.95 -21.61
N CYS A 656 -4.49 -10.73 -21.74
CA CYS A 656 -5.21 -11.29 -20.59
C CYS A 656 -4.48 -12.45 -19.89
N GLY A 657 -3.60 -13.18 -20.58
CA GLY A 657 -2.72 -14.19 -19.99
C GLY A 657 -3.42 -15.22 -19.09
N ALA A 658 -2.67 -15.80 -18.14
CA ALA A 658 -3.15 -16.90 -17.30
C ALA A 658 -3.82 -16.45 -15.97
N SER A 659 -3.83 -15.15 -15.70
CA SER A 659 -4.38 -14.55 -14.48
C SER A 659 -5.83 -14.11 -14.69
N VAL A 660 -6.61 -14.17 -13.61
CA VAL A 660 -8.03 -13.77 -13.59
C VAL A 660 -8.12 -12.27 -13.28
N MET A 661 -9.08 -11.57 -13.89
CA MET A 661 -9.44 -10.22 -13.49
C MET A 661 -10.28 -10.29 -12.21
N ASP A 662 -9.78 -9.70 -11.12
CA ASP A 662 -10.55 -9.55 -9.90
C ASP A 662 -11.37 -8.25 -9.92
N GLU A 663 -12.30 -8.12 -8.97
CA GLU A 663 -13.16 -6.93 -8.83
C GLU A 663 -12.35 -5.64 -8.62
N TYR A 664 -11.16 -5.75 -8.04
CA TYR A 664 -10.32 -4.59 -7.76
C TYR A 664 -9.68 -4.07 -9.06
N LEU A 665 -9.09 -4.93 -9.88
CA LEU A 665 -8.60 -4.56 -11.22
C LEU A 665 -9.74 -4.06 -12.12
N PHE A 666 -10.91 -4.68 -12.06
CA PHE A 666 -12.10 -4.22 -12.79
C PHE A 666 -12.47 -2.77 -12.48
N ASN A 667 -12.44 -2.36 -11.21
CA ASN A 667 -12.73 -0.98 -10.83
C ASN A 667 -11.70 0.01 -11.41
N PHE A 668 -10.41 -0.35 -11.48
CA PHE A 668 -9.39 0.47 -12.17
C PHE A 668 -9.66 0.58 -13.68
N VAL A 669 -10.13 -0.50 -14.32
CA VAL A 669 -10.52 -0.49 -15.73
C VAL A 669 -11.74 0.41 -15.96
N LEU A 670 -12.75 0.33 -15.10
CA LEU A 670 -13.92 1.21 -15.17
C LEU A 670 -13.54 2.68 -14.98
N ASP A 671 -12.67 2.97 -14.02
CA ASP A 671 -12.16 4.31 -13.73
C ASP A 671 -11.33 4.88 -14.88
N GLU A 672 -10.49 4.06 -15.53
CA GLU A 672 -9.74 4.49 -16.72
C GLU A 672 -10.67 4.73 -17.90
N MET A 673 -11.63 3.83 -18.14
CA MET A 673 -12.64 3.99 -19.19
C MET A 673 -13.47 5.25 -18.97
N ARG A 674 -13.78 5.60 -17.72
CA ARG A 674 -14.49 6.83 -17.36
C ARG A 674 -13.69 8.09 -17.73
N LEU A 675 -12.38 8.09 -17.51
CA LEU A 675 -11.52 9.21 -17.92
C LEU A 675 -11.55 9.42 -19.44
N HIS A 676 -11.54 8.34 -20.22
CA HIS A 676 -11.70 8.41 -21.67
C HIS A 676 -13.10 8.87 -22.09
N TYR A 677 -14.15 8.37 -21.43
CA TYR A 677 -15.53 8.77 -21.69
C TYR A 677 -15.74 10.28 -21.44
N GLN A 678 -15.19 10.82 -20.35
CA GLN A 678 -15.27 12.26 -20.04
C GLN A 678 -14.60 13.14 -21.10
N GLN A 679 -13.56 12.64 -21.78
CA GLN A 679 -12.87 13.35 -22.84
C GLN A 679 -13.60 13.22 -24.19
N ASN A 680 -14.02 12.01 -24.56
CA ASN A 680 -14.73 11.71 -25.79
C ASN A 680 -15.71 10.54 -25.62
N PRO A 681 -16.99 10.80 -25.32
CA PRO A 681 -18.01 9.76 -25.16
C PRO A 681 -18.19 8.88 -26.40
N GLY A 682 -18.00 9.44 -27.60
CA GLY A 682 -18.19 8.74 -28.87
C GLY A 682 -17.18 7.61 -29.09
N ASP A 683 -15.96 7.75 -28.56
CA ASP A 683 -14.93 6.72 -28.68
C ASP A 683 -15.31 5.47 -27.87
N VAL A 684 -15.79 5.65 -26.63
CA VAL A 684 -16.17 4.54 -25.76
C VAL A 684 -17.38 3.78 -26.31
N ALA A 685 -18.36 4.48 -26.90
CA ALA A 685 -19.47 3.84 -27.61
C ALA A 685 -18.98 3.02 -28.83
N ALA A 686 -18.03 3.55 -29.60
CA ALA A 686 -17.43 2.81 -30.71
C ALA A 686 -16.63 1.58 -30.24
N TRP A 687 -15.96 1.66 -29.07
CA TRP A 687 -15.28 0.54 -28.45
C TRP A 687 -16.27 -0.51 -27.96
N GLN A 688 -17.38 -0.12 -27.35
CA GLN A 688 -18.48 -1.03 -26.96
C GLN A 688 -18.95 -1.84 -28.16
N GLN A 689 -19.23 -1.20 -29.30
CA GLN A 689 -19.65 -1.91 -30.51
C GLN A 689 -18.58 -2.89 -31.01
N THR A 690 -17.31 -2.50 -30.94
CA THR A 690 -16.19 -3.37 -31.35
C THR A 690 -16.11 -4.60 -30.46
N LEU A 691 -16.26 -4.44 -29.14
CA LEU A 691 -16.28 -5.54 -28.19
C LEU A 691 -17.49 -6.45 -28.39
N CYS A 692 -18.66 -5.90 -28.71
CA CYS A 692 -19.85 -6.68 -29.06
C CYS A 692 -19.58 -7.59 -30.27
N ASN A 693 -19.00 -7.03 -31.34
CA ASN A 693 -18.66 -7.78 -32.55
C ASN A 693 -17.62 -8.89 -32.26
N LEU A 694 -16.62 -8.61 -31.41
CA LEU A 694 -15.61 -9.59 -31.01
C LEU A 694 -16.20 -10.72 -30.15
N ILE A 695 -17.10 -10.40 -29.21
CA ILE A 695 -17.81 -11.41 -28.42
C ILE A 695 -18.68 -12.27 -29.33
N GLY A 696 -19.45 -11.65 -30.23
CA GLY A 696 -20.23 -12.37 -31.24
C GLY A 696 -19.35 -13.34 -32.02
N PHE A 697 -18.27 -12.86 -32.63
CA PHE A 697 -17.31 -13.68 -33.37
C PHE A 697 -16.72 -14.83 -32.51
N MET A 698 -16.33 -14.54 -31.27
CA MET A 698 -15.79 -15.52 -30.32
C MET A 698 -16.80 -16.62 -30.01
N LEU A 699 -18.11 -16.32 -29.91
CA LEU A 699 -19.14 -17.33 -29.67
C LEU A 699 -19.35 -18.28 -30.86
N TRP A 700 -19.01 -17.86 -32.08
CA TRP A 700 -19.06 -18.70 -33.28
C TRP A 700 -17.79 -19.52 -33.47
N HIS A 701 -16.62 -18.94 -33.19
CA HIS A 701 -15.32 -19.50 -33.58
C HIS A 701 -14.44 -19.95 -32.40
N GLY A 702 -14.81 -19.59 -31.18
CA GLY A 702 -14.00 -19.77 -29.98
C GLY A 702 -12.83 -18.78 -29.88
N MET A 703 -12.14 -18.81 -28.74
CA MET A 703 -10.87 -18.09 -28.59
C MET A 703 -9.77 -18.78 -29.41
N PRO A 704 -8.95 -18.03 -30.20
CA PRO A 704 -7.95 -18.57 -31.13
C PRO A 704 -6.65 -19.00 -30.42
N MET A 705 -6.80 -19.93 -29.47
CA MET A 705 -5.73 -20.38 -28.59
C MET A 705 -4.64 -21.20 -29.31
N GLU A 706 -4.99 -21.79 -30.45
CA GLU A 706 -4.07 -22.54 -31.31
C GLU A 706 -2.94 -21.70 -31.89
N ARG A 707 -3.09 -20.36 -31.91
CA ARG A 707 -2.06 -19.42 -32.39
C ARG A 707 -1.01 -19.06 -31.34
N LEU A 708 -1.23 -19.40 -30.06
CA LEU A 708 -0.27 -19.12 -29.00
C LEU A 708 1.08 -19.80 -29.27
N ASN A 709 2.17 -19.05 -29.11
CA ASN A 709 3.52 -19.56 -29.30
C ASN A 709 4.46 -19.11 -28.16
N PRO A 710 4.98 -20.03 -27.34
CA PRO A 710 4.69 -21.48 -27.34
C PRO A 710 3.25 -21.77 -26.89
N ARG A 711 2.62 -22.78 -27.50
CA ARG A 711 1.27 -23.20 -27.10
C ARG A 711 1.34 -23.87 -25.72
N PRO A 712 0.55 -23.42 -24.73
CA PRO A 712 0.53 -24.03 -23.40
C PRO A 712 -0.14 -25.43 -23.44
N ASP A 713 -0.06 -26.17 -22.33
CA ASP A 713 -0.84 -27.40 -22.17
C ASP A 713 -2.35 -27.10 -22.20
N PHE A 714 -3.17 -28.12 -22.48
CA PHE A 714 -4.62 -27.97 -22.64
C PHE A 714 -5.33 -27.36 -21.41
N GLN A 715 -4.87 -27.65 -20.18
CA GLN A 715 -5.50 -27.11 -18.98
C GLN A 715 -5.22 -25.62 -18.84
N THR A 716 -3.96 -25.23 -19.06
CA THR A 716 -3.50 -23.84 -19.04
C THR A 716 -4.14 -23.04 -20.18
N GLU A 717 -4.23 -23.64 -21.37
CA GLU A 717 -4.91 -23.08 -22.54
C GLU A 717 -6.38 -22.77 -22.24
N ASN A 718 -7.13 -23.75 -21.73
CA ASN A 718 -8.55 -23.56 -21.42
C ASN A 718 -8.78 -22.60 -20.25
N LYS A 719 -7.81 -22.47 -19.33
CA LYS A 719 -7.85 -21.44 -18.28
C LYS A 719 -7.65 -20.05 -18.87
N GLN A 720 -6.62 -19.86 -19.69
CA GLN A 720 -6.34 -18.58 -20.34
C GLN A 720 -7.49 -18.14 -21.25
N ALA A 721 -8.09 -19.06 -22.01
CA ALA A 721 -9.26 -18.78 -22.82
C ALA A 721 -10.42 -18.22 -21.97
N ARG A 722 -10.79 -18.91 -20.88
CA ARG A 722 -11.85 -18.45 -19.97
C ARG A 722 -11.55 -17.10 -19.33
N ASN A 723 -10.31 -16.85 -18.92
CA ASN A 723 -9.92 -15.57 -18.34
C ASN A 723 -10.04 -14.44 -19.36
N ALA A 724 -9.61 -14.69 -20.61
CA ALA A 724 -9.73 -13.72 -21.69
C ALA A 724 -11.19 -13.45 -22.06
N GLU A 725 -12.04 -14.48 -22.08
CA GLU A 725 -13.49 -14.36 -22.27
C GLU A 725 -14.15 -13.56 -21.14
N GLU A 726 -13.82 -13.85 -19.87
CA GLU A 726 -14.34 -13.12 -18.70
C GLU A 726 -13.87 -11.66 -18.68
N ALA A 727 -12.61 -11.38 -19.03
CA ALA A 727 -12.11 -10.01 -19.17
C ALA A 727 -12.79 -9.24 -20.31
N LEU A 728 -13.09 -9.91 -21.43
CA LEU A 728 -13.80 -9.30 -22.56
C LEU A 728 -15.22 -8.86 -22.15
N LEU A 729 -15.93 -9.73 -21.42
CA LEU A 729 -17.23 -9.43 -20.83
C LEU A 729 -17.15 -8.28 -19.81
N ALA A 730 -16.14 -8.30 -18.93
CA ALA A 730 -15.96 -7.27 -17.92
C ALA A 730 -15.72 -5.89 -18.57
N VAL A 731 -14.86 -5.81 -19.59
CA VAL A 731 -14.56 -4.55 -20.29
C VAL A 731 -15.74 -4.07 -21.14
N LEU A 732 -16.50 -4.98 -21.75
CA LEU A 732 -17.77 -4.60 -22.38
C LEU A 732 -18.72 -3.97 -21.36
N ASN A 733 -18.83 -4.58 -20.18
CA ASN A 733 -19.71 -4.10 -19.12
C ASN A 733 -19.28 -2.73 -18.60
N THR A 734 -17.98 -2.41 -18.54
CA THR A 734 -17.53 -1.06 -18.17
C THR A 734 -17.96 -0.02 -19.21
N CYS A 735 -17.84 -0.31 -20.51
CA CYS A 735 -18.35 0.57 -21.55
C CYS A 735 -19.86 0.78 -21.41
N ALA A 736 -20.64 -0.29 -21.28
CA ALA A 736 -22.09 -0.22 -21.19
C ALA A 736 -22.60 0.55 -19.97
N ARG A 737 -21.93 0.42 -18.81
CA ARG A 737 -22.22 1.22 -17.61
C ARG A 737 -21.94 2.71 -17.80
N LEU A 738 -21.05 3.10 -18.71
CA LEU A 738 -20.73 4.51 -18.96
C LEU A 738 -21.63 5.10 -20.05
N THR A 739 -21.87 4.35 -21.14
CA THR A 739 -22.75 4.77 -22.23
C THR A 739 -24.22 4.69 -21.86
N GLN A 740 -24.58 3.82 -20.92
CA GLN A 740 -25.96 3.50 -20.55
C GLN A 740 -26.77 2.90 -21.72
N GLU A 741 -26.08 2.26 -22.68
CA GLU A 741 -26.61 1.64 -23.90
C GLU A 741 -26.53 0.11 -23.84
N LEU A 742 -27.50 -0.58 -24.45
CA LEU A 742 -27.48 -2.04 -24.59
C LEU A 742 -26.31 -2.50 -25.47
N SER A 743 -25.66 -3.60 -25.07
CA SER A 743 -24.51 -4.17 -25.79
C SER A 743 -24.97 -5.18 -26.84
N GLU A 744 -25.36 -4.74 -28.04
CA GLU A 744 -25.93 -5.58 -29.10
C GLU A 744 -24.94 -6.68 -29.60
N ILE A 745 -25.06 -7.89 -29.05
CA ILE A 745 -24.27 -9.08 -29.40
C ILE A 745 -25.13 -10.04 -30.22
N GLU A 746 -24.59 -10.53 -31.33
CA GLU A 746 -25.20 -11.60 -32.11
C GLU A 746 -24.91 -12.98 -31.50
N TRP A 747 -25.97 -13.66 -31.03
CA TRP A 747 -25.89 -15.02 -30.50
C TRP A 747 -26.05 -16.06 -31.61
N SER A 748 -25.26 -17.13 -31.57
CA SER A 748 -25.36 -18.23 -32.56
C SER A 748 -26.59 -19.12 -32.37
N SER A 749 -27.15 -19.16 -31.17
CA SER A 749 -28.37 -19.88 -30.80
C SER A 749 -28.92 -19.33 -29.49
N GLU A 750 -30.18 -19.66 -29.18
CA GLU A 750 -30.82 -19.32 -27.89
C GLU A 750 -30.07 -19.91 -26.67
N THR A 751 -29.27 -20.98 -26.88
CA THR A 751 -28.48 -21.64 -25.81
C THR A 751 -27.07 -21.07 -25.64
N SER A 752 -26.61 -20.21 -26.56
CA SER A 752 -25.19 -19.84 -26.65
C SER A 752 -24.73 -19.05 -25.42
N PHE A 753 -25.50 -18.06 -24.98
CA PHE A 753 -25.19 -17.32 -23.76
C PHE A 753 -25.20 -18.22 -22.52
N GLY A 754 -26.25 -19.03 -22.34
CA GLY A 754 -26.36 -19.93 -21.19
C GLY A 754 -25.22 -20.95 -21.11
N SER A 755 -24.73 -21.43 -22.26
CA SER A 755 -23.56 -22.32 -22.34
C SER A 755 -22.26 -21.58 -22.03
N TRP A 756 -22.11 -20.36 -22.53
CA TRP A 756 -20.95 -19.51 -22.30
C TRP A 756 -20.80 -19.13 -20.82
N ILE A 757 -21.87 -18.65 -20.17
CA ILE A 757 -21.82 -18.31 -18.74
C ILE A 757 -21.50 -19.53 -17.87
N SER A 758 -22.07 -20.70 -18.16
CA SER A 758 -21.73 -21.93 -17.43
C SER A 758 -20.26 -22.33 -17.59
N ARG A 759 -19.67 -22.08 -18.77
CA ARG A 759 -18.23 -22.27 -19.00
C ARG A 759 -17.39 -21.31 -18.15
N LEU A 760 -17.79 -20.04 -18.04
CA LEU A 760 -17.08 -19.04 -17.21
C LEU A 760 -17.19 -19.35 -15.72
N GLN A 761 -18.37 -19.77 -15.25
CA GLN A 761 -18.62 -20.20 -13.86
C GLN A 761 -17.73 -21.38 -13.44
N GLY A 762 -17.54 -22.36 -14.34
CA GLY A 762 -16.82 -23.59 -14.04
C GLY A 762 -17.51 -24.46 -12.97
N GLN A 763 -16.82 -25.50 -12.47
CA GLN A 763 -17.32 -26.37 -11.39
C GLN A 763 -16.93 -25.80 -10.01
N ARG A 764 -17.52 -24.68 -9.58
CA ARG A 764 -17.18 -24.05 -8.29
C ARG A 764 -18.27 -24.29 -7.25
N VAL A 765 -17.84 -24.65 -6.04
CA VAL A 765 -18.71 -25.01 -4.89
C VAL A 765 -18.81 -23.87 -3.86
N ASP A 766 -17.86 -22.91 -3.79
CA ASP A 766 -17.80 -21.95 -2.65
C ASP A 766 -17.19 -20.56 -2.97
N ALA A 767 -17.23 -20.04 -4.20
CA ALA A 767 -16.67 -18.70 -4.51
C ALA A 767 -17.62 -17.83 -5.33
N THR A 768 -17.80 -16.57 -4.92
CA THR A 768 -18.45 -15.51 -5.72
C THR A 768 -17.91 -15.51 -7.15
N VAL A 769 -18.80 -15.68 -8.13
CA VAL A 769 -18.46 -15.73 -9.54
C VAL A 769 -18.37 -14.31 -10.09
N PHE A 770 -17.16 -13.85 -10.42
CA PHE A 770 -16.92 -12.47 -10.87
C PHE A 770 -17.70 -12.12 -12.15
N CYS A 771 -17.73 -13.00 -13.16
CA CYS A 771 -18.47 -12.74 -14.41
C CYS A 771 -19.95 -12.38 -14.22
N LEU A 772 -20.61 -12.88 -13.15
CA LEU A 772 -22.01 -12.57 -12.86
C LEU A 772 -22.23 -11.10 -12.48
N LYS A 773 -21.20 -10.42 -11.98
CA LYS A 773 -21.23 -8.98 -11.70
C LYS A 773 -21.17 -8.12 -12.98
N CYS A 774 -20.93 -8.74 -14.14
CA CYS A 774 -20.69 -8.04 -15.41
C CYS A 774 -21.80 -8.27 -16.45
N LEU A 775 -23.03 -8.63 -16.04
CA LEU A 775 -24.12 -8.97 -16.95
C LEU A 775 -25.11 -7.82 -17.25
N SER A 776 -24.88 -6.63 -16.68
CA SER A 776 -25.75 -5.47 -16.92
C SER A 776 -25.69 -5.02 -18.39
N PHE A 777 -26.80 -4.45 -18.88
CA PHE A 777 -26.97 -3.98 -20.26
C PHE A 777 -26.81 -5.04 -21.38
N LEU A 778 -26.87 -6.34 -21.05
CA LEU A 778 -26.77 -7.40 -22.05
C LEU A 778 -28.10 -7.68 -22.78
N PRO A 779 -28.05 -8.04 -24.07
CA PRO A 779 -29.23 -8.37 -24.85
C PRO A 779 -29.56 -9.86 -24.75
N LEU A 780 -30.20 -10.25 -23.66
CA LEU A 780 -30.54 -11.64 -23.33
C LEU A 780 -31.96 -12.06 -23.77
N GLN A 781 -32.48 -11.45 -24.86
CA GLN A 781 -33.85 -11.76 -25.31
C GLN A 781 -33.93 -13.19 -25.81
N ASN A 782 -35.02 -13.88 -25.49
CA ASN A 782 -35.32 -15.24 -25.91
C ASN A 782 -34.20 -16.26 -25.61
N CYS A 783 -33.31 -15.96 -24.66
CA CYS A 783 -32.24 -16.88 -24.29
C CYS A 783 -32.78 -18.01 -23.39
N LEU A 784 -32.22 -19.21 -23.58
CA LEU A 784 -32.50 -20.40 -22.77
C LEU A 784 -31.60 -20.41 -21.53
N LEU A 785 -32.16 -19.97 -20.40
CA LEU A 785 -31.48 -19.76 -19.11
C LEU A 785 -32.07 -20.62 -17.97
N ALA A 786 -32.83 -21.64 -18.33
CA ALA A 786 -33.48 -22.54 -17.37
C ALA A 786 -32.45 -23.19 -16.44
N PHE A 787 -32.78 -23.25 -15.15
CA PHE A 787 -31.98 -23.83 -14.07
C PHE A 787 -30.57 -23.25 -13.89
N LYS A 788 -30.27 -22.09 -14.47
CA LYS A 788 -28.96 -21.45 -14.33
C LYS A 788 -28.83 -20.77 -12.96
N ASP A 789 -27.60 -20.75 -12.45
CA ASP A 789 -27.24 -20.06 -11.22
C ASP A 789 -26.79 -18.64 -11.54
N PHE A 790 -27.52 -17.67 -11.01
CA PHE A 790 -27.31 -16.22 -11.11
C PHE A 790 -27.36 -15.55 -9.72
N VAL A 791 -26.98 -16.27 -8.66
CA VAL A 791 -26.94 -15.73 -7.30
C VAL A 791 -26.06 -14.46 -7.25
N ASN A 792 -26.62 -13.37 -6.74
CA ASN A 792 -26.01 -12.04 -6.68
C ASN A 792 -25.51 -11.49 -8.04
N ALA A 793 -26.08 -11.95 -9.15
CA ALA A 793 -25.74 -11.44 -10.47
C ALA A 793 -26.20 -9.99 -10.65
N ASN A 794 -25.44 -9.19 -11.40
CA ASN A 794 -25.86 -7.86 -11.83
C ASN A 794 -26.41 -7.96 -13.26
N LEU A 795 -27.74 -7.94 -13.37
CA LEU A 795 -28.54 -7.92 -14.60
C LEU A 795 -29.28 -6.57 -14.76
N GLU A 796 -28.78 -5.51 -14.12
CA GLU A 796 -29.31 -4.15 -14.25
C GLU A 796 -29.45 -3.76 -15.72
N ARG A 797 -30.65 -3.27 -16.08
CA ARG A 797 -30.99 -2.83 -17.45
C ARG A 797 -30.72 -3.88 -18.54
N ALA A 798 -30.53 -5.15 -18.19
CA ALA A 798 -30.44 -6.23 -19.16
C ALA A 798 -31.79 -6.42 -19.85
N ASN A 799 -31.77 -6.79 -21.13
CA ASN A 799 -32.98 -7.05 -21.87
C ASN A 799 -33.22 -8.57 -21.95
N LEU A 800 -34.05 -9.07 -21.03
CA LEU A 800 -34.44 -10.48 -20.85
C LEU A 800 -35.85 -10.76 -21.41
N ARG A 801 -36.33 -9.94 -22.37
CA ARG A 801 -37.64 -10.12 -23.01
C ARG A 801 -37.76 -11.54 -23.57
N GLY A 802 -38.82 -12.24 -23.17
CA GLY A 802 -39.08 -13.62 -23.60
C GLY A 802 -38.02 -14.65 -23.18
N ALA A 803 -37.11 -14.32 -22.26
CA ALA A 803 -36.10 -15.26 -21.79
C ALA A 803 -36.74 -16.42 -21.00
N GLU A 804 -36.20 -17.63 -21.18
CA GLU A 804 -36.64 -18.84 -20.48
C GLU A 804 -35.78 -19.03 -19.22
N LEU A 805 -36.27 -18.55 -18.08
CA LEU A 805 -35.62 -18.58 -16.76
C LEU A 805 -36.27 -19.61 -15.81
N PHE A 806 -36.98 -20.60 -16.35
CA PHE A 806 -37.64 -21.64 -15.57
C PHE A 806 -36.68 -22.29 -14.56
N GLY A 807 -37.02 -22.23 -13.28
CA GLY A 807 -36.21 -22.79 -12.19
C GLY A 807 -34.82 -22.17 -12.00
N ALA A 808 -34.53 -21.00 -12.58
CA ALA A 808 -33.25 -20.31 -12.40
C ALA A 808 -33.09 -19.80 -10.95
N ASN A 809 -31.85 -19.74 -10.46
CA ASN A 809 -31.52 -19.18 -9.15
C ASN A 809 -31.02 -17.74 -9.29
N LEU A 810 -31.85 -16.76 -8.94
CA LEU A 810 -31.60 -15.32 -9.01
C LEU A 810 -31.60 -14.69 -7.60
N GLU A 811 -31.28 -15.48 -6.56
CA GLU A 811 -31.22 -14.99 -5.19
C GLU A 811 -30.25 -13.80 -5.06
N GLY A 812 -30.74 -12.69 -4.52
CA GLY A 812 -29.97 -11.44 -4.35
C GLY A 812 -29.53 -10.78 -5.67
N ALA A 813 -30.02 -11.21 -6.83
CA ALA A 813 -29.65 -10.61 -8.11
C ALA A 813 -30.21 -9.17 -8.24
N SER A 814 -29.42 -8.29 -8.86
CA SER A 814 -29.89 -6.97 -9.26
C SER A 814 -30.49 -7.02 -10.66
N LEU A 815 -31.78 -6.76 -10.76
CA LEU A 815 -32.59 -6.70 -11.98
C LEU A 815 -33.22 -5.30 -12.14
N GLN A 816 -32.59 -4.28 -11.55
CA GLN A 816 -33.08 -2.91 -11.59
C GLN A 816 -33.24 -2.45 -13.04
N GLU A 817 -34.41 -1.91 -13.37
CA GLU A 817 -34.78 -1.47 -14.72
C GLU A 817 -34.62 -2.52 -15.84
N ALA A 818 -34.47 -3.80 -15.48
CA ALA A 818 -34.35 -4.88 -16.46
C ALA A 818 -35.66 -5.09 -17.22
N ASN A 819 -35.55 -5.48 -18.49
CA ASN A 819 -36.73 -5.80 -19.30
C ASN A 819 -36.99 -7.31 -19.28
N LEU A 820 -37.98 -7.74 -18.53
CA LEU A 820 -38.44 -9.14 -18.37
C LEU A 820 -39.82 -9.36 -19.04
N GLU A 821 -40.21 -8.51 -20.00
CA GLU A 821 -41.50 -8.63 -20.70
C GLU A 821 -41.66 -10.03 -21.31
N GLY A 822 -42.72 -10.73 -20.91
CA GLY A 822 -43.01 -12.09 -21.37
C GLY A 822 -41.99 -13.16 -20.97
N ALA A 823 -41.07 -12.88 -20.04
CA ALA A 823 -40.09 -13.86 -19.59
C ALA A 823 -40.76 -14.99 -18.79
N ASN A 824 -40.25 -16.21 -18.92
CA ASN A 824 -40.70 -17.37 -18.15
C ASN A 824 -39.83 -17.57 -16.91
N LEU A 825 -40.28 -17.09 -15.76
CA LEU A 825 -39.65 -17.21 -14.44
C LEU A 825 -40.33 -18.27 -13.56
N GLN A 826 -41.11 -19.19 -14.16
CA GLN A 826 -41.84 -20.19 -13.38
C GLN A 826 -40.87 -21.01 -12.51
N GLY A 827 -41.16 -21.08 -11.20
CA GLY A 827 -40.34 -21.77 -10.21
C GLY A 827 -38.97 -21.15 -9.94
N ALA A 828 -38.65 -19.95 -10.45
CA ALA A 828 -37.38 -19.29 -10.20
C ALA A 828 -37.23 -18.84 -8.74
N ASN A 829 -36.01 -18.87 -8.21
CA ASN A 829 -35.69 -18.33 -6.89
C ASN A 829 -35.22 -16.87 -7.02
N LEU A 830 -36.05 -15.92 -6.61
CA LEU A 830 -35.80 -14.47 -6.63
C LEU A 830 -35.70 -13.90 -5.20
N ARG A 831 -35.40 -14.74 -4.20
CA ARG A 831 -35.29 -14.32 -2.80
C ARG A 831 -34.31 -13.14 -2.67
N GLY A 832 -34.76 -12.04 -2.07
CA GLY A 832 -33.96 -10.83 -1.88
C GLY A 832 -33.52 -10.12 -3.17
N ALA A 833 -34.07 -10.46 -4.34
CA ALA A 833 -33.69 -9.81 -5.60
C ALA A 833 -34.16 -8.34 -5.66
N GLU A 834 -33.38 -7.49 -6.34
CA GLU A 834 -33.69 -6.08 -6.53
C GLU A 834 -34.32 -5.86 -7.92
N LEU A 835 -35.62 -5.65 -7.98
CA LEU A 835 -36.43 -5.47 -9.19
C LEU A 835 -36.99 -4.04 -9.30
N PHE A 836 -36.31 -3.06 -8.72
CA PHE A 836 -36.72 -1.65 -8.79
C PHE A 836 -36.94 -1.23 -10.25
N ARG A 837 -38.14 -0.75 -10.59
CA ARG A 837 -38.55 -0.36 -11.95
C ARG A 837 -38.40 -1.45 -13.04
N ALA A 838 -38.30 -2.72 -12.67
CA ALA A 838 -38.23 -3.80 -13.63
C ALA A 838 -39.52 -3.90 -14.46
N LYS A 839 -39.40 -4.26 -15.75
CA LYS A 839 -40.54 -4.44 -16.66
C LYS A 839 -40.90 -5.91 -16.73
N LEU A 840 -41.96 -6.32 -16.05
CA LEU A 840 -42.45 -7.70 -15.96
C LEU A 840 -43.80 -7.90 -16.69
N LEU A 841 -44.13 -7.03 -17.66
CA LEU A 841 -45.38 -7.09 -18.43
C LEU A 841 -45.56 -8.50 -19.03
N GLY A 842 -46.63 -9.20 -18.63
CA GLY A 842 -46.95 -10.54 -19.10
C GLY A 842 -45.94 -11.63 -18.71
N ALA A 843 -45.05 -11.40 -17.74
CA ALA A 843 -44.09 -12.40 -17.29
C ALA A 843 -44.78 -13.56 -16.53
N ASN A 844 -44.25 -14.78 -16.65
CA ASN A 844 -44.72 -15.93 -15.89
C ASN A 844 -43.87 -16.10 -14.62
N LEU A 845 -44.40 -15.72 -13.46
CA LEU A 845 -43.79 -15.88 -12.13
C LEU A 845 -44.46 -17.01 -11.32
N GLU A 846 -45.16 -17.95 -11.98
CA GLU A 846 -45.82 -19.05 -11.30
C GLU A 846 -44.87 -19.82 -10.39
N ARG A 847 -45.25 -20.01 -9.13
CA ARG A 847 -44.45 -20.72 -8.11
C ARG A 847 -43.05 -20.14 -7.88
N ALA A 848 -42.78 -18.91 -8.32
CA ALA A 848 -41.52 -18.23 -8.04
C ALA A 848 -41.39 -17.87 -6.55
N ASN A 849 -40.17 -17.85 -6.04
CA ASN A 849 -39.89 -17.40 -4.68
C ASN A 849 -39.41 -15.94 -4.70
N LEU A 850 -40.25 -14.99 -4.30
CA LEU A 850 -39.92 -13.55 -4.22
C LEU A 850 -39.74 -13.10 -2.76
N GLU A 851 -39.45 -14.01 -1.82
CA GLU A 851 -39.28 -13.67 -0.41
C GLU A 851 -38.24 -12.55 -0.20
N GLY A 852 -38.64 -11.44 0.42
CA GLY A 852 -37.77 -10.29 0.65
C GLY A 852 -37.34 -9.51 -0.61
N ALA A 853 -37.89 -9.81 -1.78
CA ALA A 853 -37.55 -9.10 -3.02
C ALA A 853 -38.10 -7.66 -3.04
N SER A 854 -37.40 -6.74 -3.71
CA SER A 854 -37.84 -5.36 -3.89
C SER A 854 -38.42 -5.16 -5.29
N LEU A 855 -39.73 -5.09 -5.42
CA LEU A 855 -40.48 -4.82 -6.66
C LEU A 855 -40.96 -3.35 -6.72
N THR A 856 -40.30 -2.45 -5.99
CA THR A 856 -40.68 -1.03 -5.94
C THR A 856 -40.72 -0.42 -7.35
N GLU A 857 -41.83 0.23 -7.69
CA GLU A 857 -42.11 0.80 -9.03
C GLU A 857 -42.03 -0.19 -10.20
N ALA A 858 -42.05 -1.50 -9.97
CA ALA A 858 -42.02 -2.51 -11.03
C ALA A 858 -43.35 -2.56 -11.81
N ASN A 859 -43.29 -2.88 -13.11
CA ASN A 859 -44.48 -3.07 -13.94
C ASN A 859 -44.81 -4.56 -14.08
N LEU A 860 -45.79 -5.04 -13.32
CA LEU A 860 -46.28 -6.43 -13.32
C LEU A 860 -47.58 -6.60 -14.13
N GLU A 861 -47.94 -5.65 -14.99
CA GLU A 861 -49.21 -5.72 -15.73
C GLU A 861 -49.34 -7.06 -16.48
N GLY A 862 -50.46 -7.77 -16.28
CA GLY A 862 -50.70 -9.07 -16.90
C GLY A 862 -49.77 -10.22 -16.48
N ALA A 863 -48.89 -10.04 -15.50
CA ALA A 863 -48.00 -11.11 -15.02
C ALA A 863 -48.77 -12.21 -14.27
N SER A 864 -48.33 -13.47 -14.40
CA SER A 864 -48.88 -14.60 -13.65
C SER A 864 -48.08 -14.81 -12.36
N LEU A 865 -48.72 -14.69 -11.20
CA LEU A 865 -48.11 -14.88 -9.87
C LEU A 865 -48.72 -16.08 -9.15
N GLU A 866 -49.38 -17.00 -9.86
CA GLU A 866 -50.04 -18.15 -9.26
C GLU A 866 -49.05 -19.01 -8.46
N GLY A 867 -49.32 -19.15 -7.16
CA GLY A 867 -48.48 -19.92 -6.24
C GLY A 867 -47.12 -19.31 -5.91
N ALA A 868 -46.85 -18.06 -6.30
CA ALA A 868 -45.62 -17.36 -5.93
C ALA A 868 -45.60 -17.02 -4.43
N SER A 869 -44.41 -17.05 -3.81
CA SER A 869 -44.19 -16.57 -2.44
C SER A 869 -43.77 -15.10 -2.47
N LEU A 870 -44.50 -14.23 -1.76
CA LEU A 870 -44.23 -12.78 -1.68
C LEU A 870 -43.93 -12.34 -0.24
N GLU A 871 -43.57 -13.28 0.65
CA GLU A 871 -43.30 -12.98 2.05
C GLU A 871 -42.19 -11.93 2.20
N GLY A 872 -42.49 -10.79 2.84
CA GLY A 872 -41.54 -9.69 3.01
C GLY A 872 -41.15 -8.95 1.74
N ALA A 873 -41.80 -9.20 0.59
CA ALA A 873 -41.53 -8.48 -0.64
C ALA A 873 -42.10 -7.05 -0.60
N SER A 874 -41.35 -6.07 -1.10
CA SER A 874 -41.82 -4.69 -1.26
C SER A 874 -42.48 -4.49 -2.62
N LEU A 875 -43.75 -4.09 -2.64
CA LEU A 875 -44.53 -3.79 -3.86
C LEU A 875 -44.87 -2.29 -3.98
N GLU A 876 -44.14 -1.42 -3.27
CA GLU A 876 -44.42 0.01 -3.24
C GLU A 876 -44.42 0.61 -4.65
N GLY A 877 -45.54 1.21 -5.08
CA GLY A 877 -45.66 1.81 -6.41
C GLY A 877 -45.67 0.83 -7.58
N ALA A 878 -45.74 -0.49 -7.35
CA ALA A 878 -45.80 -1.49 -8.42
C ALA A 878 -47.13 -1.46 -9.19
N ASN A 879 -47.09 -1.61 -10.52
CA ASN A 879 -48.30 -1.73 -11.34
C ASN A 879 -48.76 -3.20 -11.40
N LEU A 880 -49.83 -3.52 -10.66
CA LEU A 880 -50.42 -4.86 -10.59
C LEU A 880 -51.66 -5.04 -11.48
N ARG A 881 -51.87 -4.16 -12.48
CA ARG A 881 -53.07 -4.23 -13.31
C ARG A 881 -53.15 -5.55 -14.08
N GLY A 882 -54.23 -6.31 -13.88
CA GLY A 882 -54.44 -7.56 -14.62
C GLY A 882 -53.49 -8.70 -14.23
N THR A 883 -52.76 -8.59 -13.11
CA THR A 883 -51.99 -9.72 -12.57
C THR A 883 -52.90 -10.89 -12.23
N ILE A 884 -52.48 -12.10 -12.58
CA ILE A 884 -53.23 -13.34 -12.32
C ILE A 884 -52.75 -13.94 -10.99
N LEU A 885 -53.68 -14.16 -10.05
CA LEU A 885 -53.40 -14.60 -8.68
C LEU A 885 -54.24 -15.84 -8.28
N GLU A 886 -54.68 -16.68 -9.23
CA GLU A 886 -55.55 -17.83 -8.92
C GLU A 886 -54.79 -18.97 -8.22
N GLY A 887 -54.58 -18.85 -6.91
CA GLY A 887 -53.88 -19.81 -6.08
C GLY A 887 -53.53 -19.22 -4.71
N LYS A 888 -53.16 -20.04 -3.71
CA LYS A 888 -52.76 -19.52 -2.39
C LYS A 888 -51.44 -18.73 -2.51
N VAL A 889 -51.53 -17.42 -2.62
CA VAL A 889 -50.39 -16.50 -2.41
C VAL A 889 -50.13 -16.44 -0.90
N GLN A 890 -48.91 -16.75 -0.49
CA GLN A 890 -48.48 -16.61 0.91
C GLN A 890 -47.96 -15.18 1.12
N ILE A 891 -48.74 -14.37 1.83
CA ILE A 891 -48.35 -13.03 2.30
C ILE A 891 -48.42 -13.08 3.83
N ALA A 892 -47.29 -12.95 4.51
CA ALA A 892 -47.28 -12.77 5.96
C ALA A 892 -47.66 -11.31 6.28
N SER A 893 -48.69 -11.12 7.10
CA SER A 893 -49.15 -9.80 7.54
C SER A 893 -48.13 -9.14 8.46
N THR A 894 -47.49 -8.06 8.00
CA THR A 894 -46.81 -7.08 8.85
C THR A 894 -47.76 -5.94 9.21
N GLU A 895 -47.54 -5.39 10.40
CA GLU A 895 -48.41 -4.54 11.23
C GLU A 895 -49.19 -3.42 10.50
N GLU A 896 -50.40 -3.20 11.02
CA GLU A 896 -51.32 -2.11 10.71
C GLU A 896 -50.61 -0.75 10.66
N ALA A 897 -50.56 -0.14 9.49
CA ALA A 897 -50.42 1.30 9.34
C ALA A 897 -51.78 1.86 8.89
N ASP A 898 -52.31 2.78 9.70
CA ASP A 898 -53.57 3.50 9.53
C ASP A 898 -53.74 4.09 8.12
N PRO A 899 -54.96 4.10 7.54
CA PRO A 899 -55.23 4.72 6.26
C PRO A 899 -55.57 6.21 6.40
N GLU A 900 -54.73 7.10 5.86
CA GLU A 900 -55.13 8.37 5.22
C GLU A 900 -54.31 8.63 3.96
#